data_AF-A0A933EG00-F1
#
_entry.id   AF-A0A933EG00-F1
#
_cell.length_a   1.000
_cell.length_b   1.000
_cell.length_c   1.000
_cell.angle_alpha   90.00
_cell.angle_beta   90.00
_cell.angle_gamma   90.00
#
_symmetry.space_group_name_H-M   'P 1'
#
loop_
_entity.id
_entity.type
_entity.pdbx_description
1 polymer ?
#
loop_
_entity_poly.entity_id
_entity_poly.type
_entity_poly.pdbx_seq_one_letter_code
_entity_poly.pdbx_strand_id
1 'polypeptide(L)'
;MENRKLKLVVLGAGLALLAVVFLVACAGSPARTSPAATNTGTISGMVTNSATSKGEPGVKVVLDPPVKDMNIVTDAGGAFTAQLPIGAYNLTFQKENFKASTQSASLAMGVTATRNVTLTANSPVLVNTGKAQEAALSASVTLKATVTPLDGSTVKSFAWTQTSGPKAQIDKPDADTTNVTLADASTYKLVLLEGLELHDRFGVQAISPYALEGAEVAAFKVTVTTTSGTYTGTVNVTARLPYVVNGGIQNVSVGQGVLLNGKKQDAYSWTLAAPTGSKATLGGSSGRNPLFTPDVAGKYTVTESNSKATVNIFAGTWVGAISGVDDNGKLLSANCTTCHNGTAAPDKFTSWKNSGHAEIFTVNLNTSASYGEQCFACHTVGFDKTVSNGGFDDASDYSAFAAAGILTKPGPNNWANALSRFSKTAALANIQCENCHGPNASTLHMNGTLDKERISISSDACGNCHGEPPRHGRFQQWEESGHGNFELAIDEATVETRAATAAHCGRCHSGQGFLAWTKQGDLTKQIQGKSGNATVDELKALGLTRDTVQPQTCVTCHDPHNPGNISGDANNATVRIMGDTAMLPAGFQAKEVGKGALCMTCHNTRNGVRNDTVMSTAYSAPHTAAQADVLMGQNAYFVTLPQRSPHAALKDTCVTCHMQSTPPPKEFSYNQTGTNHAFKASTGICGDCHTKLFDGKAFQSGIEDKLHALGAKMGAYLLGKMGVQVSIQDYTPHTFNNKSYDVKSDPVVINKDNIAAIEPTEPHGQQGFLVKLKTPVTVTYKPTGENPHTMSITEAEVQLGNFTTDGTTALVPLTDVLVRVGWNFFLVEGDDSFGIHNPDFARAVLDASLNALR
;
A
#
# COMPACT_ATOMS: atom_id res chain seq x y z
N MET A 1 -0.98 4.84 14.33
CA MET A 1 -0.23 4.64 13.08
C MET A 1 1.29 4.84 13.21
N GLU A 2 1.80 5.80 14.01
CA GLU A 2 3.27 6.03 14.12
C GLU A 2 4.09 4.88 14.74
N ASN A 3 3.53 4.07 15.64
CA ASN A 3 4.27 2.96 16.27
C ASN A 3 4.55 1.76 15.35
N ARG A 4 3.91 1.65 14.17
CA ARG A 4 4.23 0.62 13.15
C ARG A 4 5.45 1.01 12.30
N LYS A 5 5.69 2.32 12.11
CA LYS A 5 6.74 2.90 11.23
C LYS A 5 8.16 2.45 11.57
N LEU A 6 8.43 2.07 12.82
CA LEU A 6 9.81 1.89 13.30
C LEU A 6 10.28 0.43 13.38
N LYS A 7 9.38 -0.57 13.41
CA LYS A 7 9.75 -1.95 13.76
C LYS A 7 10.01 -2.89 12.57
N LEU A 8 9.38 -2.69 11.41
CA LEU A 8 9.57 -3.57 10.23
C LEU A 8 10.49 -3.00 9.13
N VAL A 9 10.79 -1.70 9.14
CA VAL A 9 11.66 -1.04 8.13
C VAL A 9 13.08 -1.64 8.06
N VAL A 10 13.49 -2.41 9.08
CA VAL A 10 14.78 -3.11 9.12
C VAL A 10 14.86 -4.30 8.14
N LEU A 11 13.73 -4.88 7.70
CA LEU A 11 13.73 -6.05 6.80
C LEU A 11 14.12 -5.74 5.35
N GLY A 12 13.93 -4.50 4.87
CA GLY A 12 14.07 -4.15 3.44
C GLY A 12 15.50 -3.93 2.92
N ALA A 13 16.52 -3.90 3.79
CA ALA A 13 17.88 -3.50 3.39
C ALA A 13 18.79 -4.65 2.90
N GLY A 14 18.30 -5.90 2.86
CA GLY A 14 19.16 -7.09 2.75
C GLY A 14 19.25 -7.80 1.38
N LEU A 15 18.52 -7.38 0.34
CA LEU A 15 18.55 -8.08 -0.96
C LEU A 15 19.00 -7.18 -2.12
N ALA A 16 20.30 -7.22 -2.42
CA ALA A 16 20.82 -6.87 -3.74
C ALA A 16 21.98 -7.82 -4.07
N LEU A 17 21.78 -8.76 -5.01
CA LEU A 17 22.88 -9.56 -5.56
C LEU A 17 22.78 -9.69 -7.09
N LEU A 18 23.89 -9.27 -7.71
CA LEU A 18 24.52 -9.61 -8.99
C LEU A 18 23.68 -10.27 -10.11
N ALA A 19 23.62 -9.58 -11.25
CA ALA A 19 23.36 -10.19 -12.56
C ALA A 19 24.70 -10.51 -13.26
N VAL A 20 24.96 -11.79 -13.56
CA VAL A 20 26.07 -12.24 -14.43
C VAL A 20 25.48 -12.70 -15.76
N VAL A 21 25.86 -12.03 -16.85
CA VAL A 21 25.47 -12.38 -18.21
C VAL A 21 26.45 -13.43 -18.76
N PHE A 22 25.93 -14.61 -19.12
CA PHE A 22 26.64 -15.61 -19.93
C PHE A 22 26.10 -15.57 -21.35
N LEU A 23 26.97 -15.35 -22.35
CA LEU A 23 26.68 -15.62 -23.76
C LEU A 23 27.53 -16.81 -24.21
N VAL A 24 26.85 -17.86 -24.68
CA VAL A 24 27.42 -19.02 -25.37
C VAL A 24 27.19 -18.84 -26.86
N ALA A 25 28.23 -19.03 -27.68
CA ALA A 25 28.09 -19.22 -29.13
C ALA A 25 28.98 -20.38 -29.60
N CYS A 26 28.42 -21.13 -30.56
CA CYS A 26 28.81 -22.47 -30.99
C CYS A 26 30.04 -22.53 -31.92
N ALA A 27 30.52 -23.77 -32.06
CA ALA A 27 31.74 -24.22 -32.72
C ALA A 27 31.77 -24.08 -34.26
N GLY A 28 33.00 -23.94 -34.77
CA GLY A 28 33.42 -24.32 -36.13
C GLY A 28 34.86 -24.86 -36.09
N SER A 29 35.09 -26.04 -36.66
CA SER A 29 36.39 -26.73 -36.73
C SER A 29 37.13 -26.43 -38.07
N PRO A 30 38.35 -26.96 -38.33
CA PRO A 30 39.57 -26.17 -38.30
C PRO A 30 40.22 -25.99 -39.67
N ALA A 31 40.95 -24.89 -39.87
CA ALA A 31 41.94 -24.77 -40.94
C ALA A 31 43.34 -24.79 -40.34
N ARG A 32 44.16 -25.76 -40.77
CA ARG A 32 45.62 -25.80 -40.53
C ARG A 32 46.30 -24.83 -41.49
N THR A 33 47.13 -23.93 -40.98
CA THR A 33 48.22 -23.28 -41.72
C THR A 33 49.43 -23.05 -40.82
N SER A 34 50.61 -23.25 -41.41
CA SER A 34 51.98 -23.20 -40.87
C SER A 34 52.36 -21.91 -40.12
N PRO A 35 53.44 -21.91 -39.28
CA PRO A 35 53.71 -20.82 -38.34
C PRO A 35 54.30 -19.60 -39.07
N ALA A 36 53.55 -18.49 -39.05
CA ALA A 36 54.09 -17.17 -39.32
C ALA A 36 54.70 -16.61 -38.02
N ALA A 37 55.90 -16.01 -38.11
CA ALA A 37 56.50 -15.29 -37.01
C ALA A 37 55.55 -14.17 -36.54
N THR A 38 55.02 -14.30 -35.31
CA THR A 38 54.06 -13.35 -34.77
C THR A 38 54.78 -12.10 -34.28
N ASN A 39 54.53 -10.97 -34.94
CA ASN A 39 54.95 -9.64 -34.49
C ASN A 39 54.18 -9.28 -33.21
N THR A 40 54.74 -9.60 -32.04
CA THR A 40 54.15 -9.37 -30.72
C THR A 40 54.91 -8.31 -29.91
N GLY A 41 54.19 -7.62 -29.03
CA GLY A 41 54.76 -6.84 -27.92
C GLY A 41 54.37 -7.46 -26.58
N THR A 42 55.08 -7.10 -25.51
CA THR A 42 54.81 -7.61 -24.16
C THR A 42 54.05 -6.55 -23.36
N ILE A 43 52.94 -6.92 -22.73
CA ILE A 43 52.37 -6.11 -21.64
C ILE A 43 52.82 -6.72 -20.32
N SER A 44 53.27 -5.89 -19.39
CA SER A 44 53.56 -6.32 -18.02
C SER A 44 53.16 -5.25 -17.02
N GLY A 45 53.15 -5.60 -15.74
CA GLY A 45 52.91 -4.60 -14.70
C GLY A 45 52.61 -5.24 -13.37
N MET A 46 52.38 -4.38 -12.38
CA MET A 46 52.00 -4.76 -11.03
C MET A 46 50.67 -4.12 -10.66
N VAL A 47 49.75 -4.93 -10.16
CA VAL A 47 48.53 -4.45 -9.54
C VAL A 47 48.76 -4.43 -8.04
N THR A 48 48.54 -3.29 -7.38
CA THR A 48 48.66 -3.13 -5.94
C THR A 48 47.34 -2.73 -5.30
N ASN A 49 47.18 -3.05 -4.02
CA ASN A 49 46.05 -2.62 -3.22
C ASN A 49 46.30 -1.23 -2.64
N SER A 50 45.37 -0.29 -2.81
CA SER A 50 45.55 1.09 -2.34
C SER A 50 45.70 1.21 -0.82
N ALA A 51 45.16 0.28 -0.05
CA ALA A 51 45.18 0.34 1.41
C ALA A 51 46.46 -0.26 2.02
N THR A 52 47.03 -1.30 1.41
CA THR A 52 48.22 -2.00 1.96
C THR A 52 49.50 -1.72 1.18
N SER A 53 49.39 -1.14 -0.02
CA SER A 53 50.50 -0.99 -0.99
C SER A 53 51.17 -2.31 -1.40
N LYS A 54 50.56 -3.46 -1.11
CA LYS A 54 51.04 -4.79 -1.51
C LYS A 54 50.46 -5.20 -2.85
N GLY A 55 51.14 -6.12 -3.54
CA GLY A 55 50.66 -6.72 -4.78
C GLY A 55 49.35 -7.48 -4.58
N GLU A 56 48.41 -7.31 -5.50
CA GLU A 56 47.06 -7.86 -5.42
C GLU A 56 46.92 -9.06 -6.37
N PRO A 57 46.85 -10.30 -5.84
CA PRO A 57 46.81 -11.50 -6.66
C PRO A 57 45.42 -11.78 -7.25
N GLY A 58 45.36 -12.52 -8.36
CA GLY A 58 44.08 -12.97 -8.93
C GLY A 58 43.26 -11.88 -9.64
N VAL A 59 43.84 -10.72 -9.93
CA VAL A 59 43.18 -9.63 -10.69
C VAL A 59 43.13 -10.03 -12.16
N LYS A 60 41.93 -10.08 -12.73
CA LYS A 60 41.74 -10.37 -14.15
C LYS A 60 41.96 -9.11 -14.97
N VAL A 61 42.76 -9.20 -16.04
CA VAL A 61 42.98 -8.11 -16.99
C VAL A 61 42.23 -8.43 -18.28
N VAL A 62 41.15 -7.69 -18.53
CA VAL A 62 40.30 -7.82 -19.73
C VAL A 62 40.80 -6.86 -20.80
N LEU A 63 40.96 -7.35 -22.03
CA LEU A 63 41.49 -6.59 -23.15
C LEU A 63 40.37 -6.15 -24.09
N ASP A 64 40.50 -4.92 -24.62
CA ASP A 64 39.68 -4.39 -25.71
C ASP A 64 40.61 -3.73 -26.77
N PRO A 65 40.67 -4.24 -28.01
CA PRO A 65 39.91 -5.38 -28.53
C PRO A 65 40.33 -6.72 -27.89
N PRO A 66 39.41 -7.70 -27.76
CA PRO A 66 39.70 -8.98 -27.13
C PRO A 66 40.63 -9.86 -27.98
N VAL A 67 41.57 -10.54 -27.32
CA VAL A 67 42.48 -11.52 -27.96
C VAL A 67 42.00 -12.93 -27.63
N LYS A 68 41.80 -13.76 -28.66
CA LYS A 68 41.30 -15.13 -28.53
C LYS A 68 42.24 -15.98 -27.65
N ASP A 69 41.67 -16.80 -26.79
CA ASP A 69 42.36 -17.74 -25.88
C ASP A 69 43.34 -17.08 -24.87
N MET A 70 43.21 -15.77 -24.64
CA MET A 70 44.05 -15.02 -23.70
C MET A 70 43.36 -14.83 -22.34
N ASN A 71 43.98 -15.29 -21.25
CA ASN A 71 43.51 -15.08 -19.88
C ASN A 71 44.64 -14.54 -19.01
N ILE A 72 44.65 -13.23 -18.77
CA ILE A 72 45.68 -12.55 -17.99
C ILE A 72 45.16 -12.39 -16.56
N VAL A 73 45.89 -12.96 -15.60
CA VAL A 73 45.59 -12.88 -14.17
C VAL A 73 46.88 -12.57 -13.42
N THR A 74 46.83 -11.69 -12.42
CA THR A 74 48.00 -11.39 -11.59
C THR A 74 48.40 -12.57 -10.71
N ASP A 75 49.71 -12.75 -10.52
CA ASP A 75 50.30 -13.76 -9.66
C ASP A 75 50.20 -13.41 -8.16
N ALA A 76 50.78 -14.24 -7.29
CA ALA A 76 50.79 -14.05 -5.84
C ALA A 76 51.38 -12.69 -5.38
N GLY A 77 52.26 -12.09 -6.17
CA GLY A 77 52.89 -10.79 -5.93
C GLY A 77 52.20 -9.64 -6.66
N GLY A 78 51.03 -9.87 -7.27
CA GLY A 78 50.29 -8.86 -8.04
C GLY A 78 50.88 -8.57 -9.42
N ALA A 79 51.91 -9.29 -9.86
CA ALA A 79 52.51 -9.07 -11.16
C ALA A 79 51.72 -9.79 -12.26
N PHE A 80 51.68 -9.20 -13.46
CA PHE A 80 51.17 -9.87 -14.66
C PHE A 80 52.12 -9.62 -15.83
N THR A 81 52.16 -10.58 -16.75
CA THR A 81 52.88 -10.46 -18.02
C THR A 81 52.17 -11.27 -19.10
N ALA A 82 52.06 -10.72 -20.31
CA ALA A 82 51.49 -11.41 -21.46
C ALA A 82 52.06 -10.87 -22.76
N GLN A 83 52.21 -11.75 -23.76
CA GLN A 83 52.56 -11.35 -25.12
C GLN A 83 51.30 -11.18 -25.95
N LEU A 84 51.13 -10.00 -26.55
CA LEU A 84 49.96 -9.64 -27.35
C LEU A 84 50.40 -9.18 -28.76
N PRO A 85 49.55 -9.34 -29.79
CA PRO A 85 49.81 -8.74 -31.09
C PRO A 85 50.04 -7.23 -31.00
N ILE A 86 50.91 -6.69 -31.85
CA ILE A 86 51.12 -5.23 -31.99
C ILE A 86 49.78 -4.51 -32.21
N GLY A 87 49.52 -3.45 -31.44
CA GLY A 87 48.24 -2.75 -31.46
C GLY A 87 48.01 -1.90 -30.22
N ALA A 88 46.92 -1.14 -30.21
CA ALA A 88 46.45 -0.38 -29.05
C ALA A 88 45.34 -1.18 -28.35
N TYR A 89 45.43 -1.29 -27.02
CA TYR A 89 44.48 -2.01 -26.17
C TYR A 89 44.07 -1.14 -24.99
N ASN A 90 42.81 -1.24 -24.59
CA ASN A 90 42.36 -0.89 -23.25
C ASN A 90 42.43 -2.13 -22.35
N LEU A 91 43.01 -1.98 -21.17
CA LEU A 91 43.19 -3.03 -20.18
C LEU A 91 42.32 -2.70 -18.97
N THR A 92 41.25 -3.46 -18.78
CA THR A 92 40.35 -3.35 -17.63
C THR A 92 40.76 -4.37 -16.56
N PHE A 93 41.27 -3.86 -15.45
CA PHE A 93 41.68 -4.61 -14.27
C PHE A 93 40.48 -4.77 -13.35
N GLN A 94 40.03 -6.00 -13.17
CA GLN A 94 38.82 -6.31 -12.39
C GLN A 94 39.06 -7.48 -11.43
N LYS A 95 38.60 -7.29 -10.19
CA LYS A 95 38.57 -8.30 -9.13
C LYS A 95 37.32 -8.07 -8.29
N GLU A 96 36.71 -9.15 -7.82
CA GLU A 96 35.56 -9.07 -6.92
C GLU A 96 35.91 -8.24 -5.67
N ASN A 97 34.97 -7.39 -5.22
CA ASN A 97 35.13 -6.45 -4.10
C ASN A 97 36.12 -5.30 -4.31
N PHE A 98 36.65 -5.10 -5.52
CA PHE A 98 37.45 -3.93 -5.89
C PHE A 98 36.79 -3.11 -6.99
N LYS A 99 37.03 -1.79 -7.00
CA LYS A 99 36.63 -0.92 -8.09
C LYS A 99 37.51 -1.22 -9.31
N ALA A 100 36.88 -1.59 -10.43
CA ALA A 100 37.61 -1.84 -11.67
C ALA A 100 38.35 -0.58 -12.15
N SER A 101 39.52 -0.76 -12.74
CA SER A 101 40.35 0.33 -13.28
C SER A 101 40.71 0.01 -14.73
N THR A 102 40.72 1.01 -15.61
CA THR A 102 41.06 0.82 -17.02
C THR A 102 42.23 1.72 -17.41
N GLN A 103 43.23 1.16 -18.08
CA GLN A 103 44.35 1.90 -18.65
C GLN A 103 44.58 1.49 -20.11
N SER A 104 45.04 2.42 -20.94
CA SER A 104 45.38 2.13 -22.34
C SER A 104 46.86 1.80 -22.51
N ALA A 105 47.19 0.84 -23.38
CA ALA A 105 48.56 0.54 -23.79
C ALA A 105 48.67 0.36 -25.31
N SER A 106 49.78 0.81 -25.88
CA SER A 106 50.13 0.57 -27.27
C SER A 106 51.38 -0.30 -27.32
N LEU A 107 51.32 -1.39 -28.09
CA LEU A 107 52.37 -2.38 -28.20
C LEU A 107 53.01 -2.32 -29.59
N ALA A 108 54.34 -2.27 -29.63
CA ALA A 108 55.17 -2.33 -30.83
C ALA A 108 56.12 -3.55 -30.75
N MET A 109 56.73 -3.92 -31.87
CA MET A 109 57.54 -5.14 -32.00
C MET A 109 58.69 -5.18 -30.98
N GLY A 110 58.72 -6.22 -30.14
CA GLY A 110 59.77 -6.38 -29.13
C GLY A 110 59.74 -5.37 -27.98
N VAL A 111 58.74 -4.48 -27.92
CA VAL A 111 58.59 -3.49 -26.85
C VAL A 111 57.75 -4.07 -25.72
N THR A 112 58.21 -3.83 -24.49
CA THR A 112 57.43 -4.10 -23.27
C THR A 112 56.73 -2.83 -22.80
N ALA A 113 55.41 -2.81 -22.76
CA ALA A 113 54.63 -1.74 -22.16
C ALA A 113 54.26 -2.10 -20.72
N THR A 114 54.79 -1.34 -19.76
CA THR A 114 54.50 -1.55 -18.33
C THR A 114 53.26 -0.76 -17.90
N ARG A 115 52.29 -1.40 -17.23
CA ARG A 115 51.08 -0.78 -16.66
C ARG A 115 50.90 -1.20 -15.21
N ASN A 116 51.31 -0.32 -14.30
CA ASN A 116 51.05 -0.49 -12.87
C ASN A 116 49.69 0.13 -12.52
N VAL A 117 48.91 -0.58 -11.71
CA VAL A 117 47.56 -0.18 -11.34
C VAL A 117 47.41 -0.32 -9.84
N THR A 118 46.81 0.67 -9.20
CA THR A 118 46.38 0.52 -7.82
C THR A 118 44.86 0.33 -7.81
N LEU A 119 44.37 -0.77 -7.23
CA LEU A 119 42.95 -1.03 -7.05
C LEU A 119 42.52 -0.64 -5.63
N THR A 120 41.33 -0.05 -5.53
CA THR A 120 40.71 0.31 -4.26
C THR A 120 39.59 -0.66 -3.94
N ALA A 121 39.63 -1.24 -2.74
CA ALA A 121 38.57 -2.11 -2.25
C ALA A 121 37.26 -1.32 -2.06
N ASN A 122 36.13 -1.94 -2.38
CA ASN A 122 34.80 -1.36 -2.17
C ASN A 122 34.47 -1.23 -0.67
N SER A 123 35.08 -2.08 0.17
CA SER A 123 35.08 -1.98 1.63
C SER A 123 36.46 -2.40 2.17
N PRO A 124 37.06 -1.71 3.17
CA PRO A 124 38.36 -2.06 3.74
C PRO A 124 38.39 -3.45 4.41
N VAL A 125 37.26 -3.89 4.97
CA VAL A 125 37.08 -5.20 5.58
C VAL A 125 35.76 -5.80 5.10
N LEU A 126 35.80 -7.08 4.71
CA LEU A 126 34.62 -7.85 4.32
C LEU A 126 34.17 -8.70 5.50
N VAL A 127 32.86 -8.66 5.80
CA VAL A 127 32.23 -9.51 6.84
C VAL A 127 31.17 -10.37 6.15
N ASN A 128 31.42 -11.68 6.09
CA ASN A 128 30.50 -12.65 5.50
C ASN A 128 29.87 -13.51 6.60
N THR A 129 28.54 -13.45 6.72
CA THR A 129 27.74 -14.14 7.73
C THR A 129 27.09 -15.43 7.23
N GLY A 130 27.45 -15.88 6.02
CA GLY A 130 26.85 -17.03 5.36
C GLY A 130 25.54 -16.71 4.66
N LYS A 131 24.85 -17.75 4.18
CA LYS A 131 23.52 -17.64 3.57
C LYS A 131 22.44 -17.61 4.65
N ALA A 132 21.26 -17.09 4.31
CA ALA A 132 20.08 -17.25 5.14
C ALA A 132 19.82 -18.74 5.43
N GLN A 133 19.33 -19.02 6.64
CA GLN A 133 19.06 -20.39 7.10
C GLN A 133 17.58 -20.58 7.38
N GLU A 134 17.11 -21.81 7.32
CA GLU A 134 15.77 -22.20 7.75
C GLU A 134 15.88 -23.21 8.90
N ALA A 135 15.00 -23.08 9.90
CA ALA A 135 14.96 -24.00 11.02
C ALA A 135 13.54 -24.12 11.60
N ALA A 136 13.28 -25.22 12.29
CA ALA A 136 12.03 -25.39 13.01
C ALA A 136 11.90 -24.39 14.18
N LEU A 137 10.68 -24.12 14.61
CA LEU A 137 10.41 -23.37 15.84
C LEU A 137 11.10 -24.04 17.04
N SER A 138 11.59 -23.23 17.98
CA SER A 138 12.38 -23.67 19.13
C SER A 138 13.72 -24.38 18.84
N ALA A 139 14.12 -24.51 17.56
CA ALA A 139 15.40 -25.11 17.20
C ALA A 139 16.57 -24.14 17.42
N SER A 140 17.77 -24.72 17.57
CA SER A 140 19.03 -23.97 17.64
C SER A 140 19.78 -24.07 16.32
N VAL A 141 20.33 -22.94 15.86
CA VAL A 141 21.03 -22.79 14.59
C VAL A 141 22.38 -22.14 14.82
N THR A 142 23.43 -22.63 14.18
CA THR A 142 24.76 -22.03 14.27
C THR A 142 24.95 -20.95 13.19
N LEU A 143 25.30 -19.75 13.62
CA LEU A 143 25.69 -18.63 12.76
C LEU A 143 27.21 -18.43 12.86
N LYS A 144 27.85 -18.15 11.72
CA LYS A 144 29.29 -17.92 11.66
C LYS A 144 29.63 -16.70 10.80
N ALA A 145 30.45 -15.82 11.34
CA ALA A 145 31.04 -14.70 10.63
C ALA A 145 32.46 -15.05 10.17
N THR A 146 32.73 -14.88 8.87
CA THR A 146 34.07 -14.94 8.29
C THR A 146 34.49 -13.52 7.91
N VAL A 147 35.66 -13.09 8.42
CA VAL A 147 36.16 -11.73 8.22
C VAL A 147 37.39 -11.77 7.32
N THR A 148 37.41 -10.92 6.28
CA THR A 148 38.54 -10.78 5.37
C THR A 148 38.99 -9.32 5.34
N PRO A 149 40.03 -8.96 6.10
CA PRO A 149 40.66 -7.65 6.01
C PRO A 149 41.38 -7.46 4.67
N LEU A 150 41.01 -6.44 3.90
CA LEU A 150 41.66 -6.06 2.64
C LEU A 150 42.63 -4.89 2.84
N ASP A 151 42.56 -4.22 3.98
CA ASP A 151 43.42 -3.12 4.43
C ASP A 151 44.59 -3.56 5.33
N GLY A 152 44.72 -4.87 5.58
CA GLY A 152 45.75 -5.42 6.47
C GLY A 152 45.45 -5.25 7.97
N SER A 153 44.24 -4.80 8.33
CA SER A 153 43.80 -4.74 9.72
C SER A 153 43.67 -6.12 10.36
N THR A 154 43.64 -6.16 11.69
CA THR A 154 43.42 -7.39 12.47
C THR A 154 42.11 -7.30 13.23
N VAL A 155 41.38 -8.41 13.28
CA VAL A 155 40.11 -8.52 14.04
C VAL A 155 40.39 -8.46 15.54
N LYS A 156 39.58 -7.70 16.27
CA LYS A 156 39.66 -7.51 17.72
C LYS A 156 38.51 -8.18 18.48
N SER A 157 37.29 -8.03 18.00
CA SER A 157 36.10 -8.59 18.65
C SER A 157 34.94 -8.76 17.69
N PHE A 158 33.99 -9.60 18.11
CA PHE A 158 32.68 -9.77 17.48
C PHE A 158 31.60 -9.31 18.48
N ALA A 159 30.43 -8.93 17.97
CA ALA A 159 29.26 -8.65 18.78
C ALA A 159 28.00 -8.95 17.96
N TRP A 160 27.38 -10.09 18.24
CA TRP A 160 26.11 -10.51 17.65
C TRP A 160 24.92 -9.88 18.37
N THR A 161 24.01 -9.33 17.57
CA THR A 161 22.77 -8.71 18.05
C THR A 161 21.63 -9.15 17.14
N GLN A 162 20.44 -9.35 17.70
CA GLN A 162 19.23 -9.50 16.90
C GLN A 162 18.71 -8.11 16.52
N THR A 163 18.37 -7.90 15.26
CA THR A 163 17.88 -6.60 14.75
C THR A 163 16.38 -6.58 14.49
N SER A 164 15.76 -7.73 14.21
CA SER A 164 14.31 -7.85 14.01
C SER A 164 13.81 -9.29 14.21
N GLY A 165 12.49 -9.43 14.25
CA GLY A 165 11.79 -10.71 14.39
C GLY A 165 11.58 -11.17 15.83
N PRO A 166 11.02 -12.38 16.03
CA PRO A 166 10.77 -12.96 17.34
C PRO A 166 12.05 -13.12 18.15
N LYS A 167 12.03 -12.68 19.42
CA LYS A 167 13.23 -12.66 20.28
C LYS A 167 13.85 -14.05 20.42
N ALA A 168 15.06 -14.21 19.90
CA ALA A 168 15.87 -15.42 19.99
C ALA A 168 16.89 -15.31 21.12
N GLN A 169 17.34 -16.46 21.64
CA GLN A 169 18.49 -16.52 22.53
C GLN A 169 19.77 -16.59 21.69
N ILE A 170 20.75 -15.73 21.97
CA ILE A 170 22.06 -15.72 21.31
C ILE A 170 23.12 -16.22 22.31
N ASP A 171 23.77 -17.33 21.98
CA ASP A 171 24.81 -17.93 22.80
C ASP A 171 26.19 -17.44 22.38
N LYS A 172 27.02 -17.00 23.34
CA LYS A 172 28.37 -16.45 23.08
C LYS A 172 28.34 -15.34 22.02
N PRO A 173 27.67 -14.22 22.29
CA PRO A 173 27.51 -13.14 21.31
C PRO A 173 28.84 -12.49 20.87
N ASP A 174 29.92 -12.70 21.63
CA ASP A 174 31.23 -12.08 21.38
C ASP A 174 32.20 -12.96 20.55
N ALA A 175 31.73 -14.09 20.01
CA ALA A 175 32.52 -15.01 19.21
C ALA A 175 32.28 -14.87 17.70
N ASP A 176 33.21 -15.36 16.89
CA ASP A 176 33.05 -15.46 15.42
C ASP A 176 31.93 -16.44 15.03
N THR A 177 31.63 -17.40 15.90
CA THR A 177 30.58 -18.40 15.77
C THR A 177 29.66 -18.35 16.99
N THR A 178 28.34 -18.25 16.77
CA THR A 178 27.31 -18.18 17.80
C THR A 178 26.19 -19.17 17.49
N ASN A 179 25.53 -19.70 18.53
CA ASN A 179 24.27 -20.44 18.34
C ASN A 179 23.11 -19.51 18.66
N VAL A 180 22.08 -19.55 17.83
CA VAL A 180 20.83 -18.84 18.06
C VAL A 180 19.70 -19.84 18.25
N THR A 181 19.00 -19.77 19.38
CA THR A 181 17.84 -20.62 19.67
C THR A 181 16.57 -19.79 19.42
N LEU A 182 15.77 -20.26 18.47
CA LEU A 182 14.54 -19.57 18.04
C LEU A 182 13.45 -19.68 19.09
N ALA A 183 12.52 -18.72 19.09
CA ALA A 183 11.36 -18.76 19.98
C ALA A 183 10.35 -19.87 19.60
N ASP A 184 9.37 -20.07 20.47
CA ASP A 184 8.27 -21.02 20.27
C ASP A 184 7.16 -20.48 19.36
N ALA A 185 6.22 -21.35 18.98
CA ALA A 185 5.09 -20.99 18.13
C ALA A 185 4.23 -19.85 18.69
N SER A 186 4.11 -19.76 20.03
CA SER A 186 3.30 -18.75 20.69
C SER A 186 3.91 -17.34 20.51
N THR A 187 5.23 -17.23 20.63
CA THR A 187 5.96 -15.98 20.42
C THR A 187 5.90 -15.53 18.97
N TYR A 188 6.10 -16.45 18.01
CA TYR A 188 5.99 -16.12 16.58
C TYR A 188 4.57 -15.69 16.20
N LYS A 189 3.54 -16.34 16.76
CA LYS A 189 2.14 -15.92 16.58
C LYS A 189 1.89 -14.49 17.07
N LEU A 190 2.47 -14.09 18.20
CA LEU A 190 2.34 -12.72 18.69
C LEU A 190 2.95 -11.71 17.72
N VAL A 191 4.14 -11.99 17.18
CA VAL A 191 4.76 -11.13 16.16
C VAL A 191 3.91 -11.05 14.89
N LEU A 192 3.32 -12.17 14.45
CA LEU A 192 2.35 -12.15 13.35
C LEU A 192 1.17 -11.23 13.64
N LEU A 193 0.56 -11.36 14.82
CA LEU A 193 -0.58 -10.52 15.21
C LEU A 193 -0.20 -9.04 15.33
N GLU A 194 1.04 -8.71 15.72
CA GLU A 194 1.54 -7.32 15.72
C GLU A 194 1.67 -6.75 14.30
N GLY A 195 1.97 -7.60 13.31
CA GLY A 195 2.07 -7.25 11.89
C GLY A 195 0.71 -7.14 11.18
N LEU A 196 -0.39 -7.55 11.81
CA LEU A 196 -1.75 -7.53 11.23
C LEU A 196 -2.60 -6.42 11.83
N GLU A 197 -3.55 -5.89 11.05
CA GLU A 197 -4.61 -5.03 11.56
C GLU A 197 -5.74 -5.85 12.20
N LEU A 198 -5.84 -5.77 13.53
CA LEU A 198 -6.83 -6.50 14.32
C LEU A 198 -8.07 -5.62 14.57
N HIS A 199 -9.01 -5.63 13.64
CA HIS A 199 -10.26 -4.90 13.78
C HIS A 199 -11.07 -5.37 14.99
N ASP A 200 -11.88 -4.49 15.56
CA ASP A 200 -12.74 -4.81 16.70
C ASP A 200 -14.03 -5.54 16.26
N ARG A 201 -13.86 -6.72 15.64
CA ARG A 201 -14.93 -7.46 14.95
C ARG A 201 -14.71 -8.97 15.04
N PHE A 202 -15.78 -9.74 15.00
CA PHE A 202 -15.73 -11.20 14.92
C PHE A 202 -15.56 -11.66 13.47
N GLY A 203 -14.60 -12.56 13.21
CA GLY A 203 -14.41 -13.11 11.86
C GLY A 203 -13.12 -13.92 11.70
N VAL A 204 -12.80 -14.24 10.45
CA VAL A 204 -11.50 -14.80 10.06
C VAL A 204 -10.51 -13.65 9.90
N GLN A 205 -9.35 -13.76 10.54
CA GLN A 205 -8.28 -12.79 10.41
C GLN A 205 -7.54 -13.05 9.11
N ALA A 206 -7.55 -12.06 8.21
CA ALA A 206 -6.72 -12.08 7.01
C ALA A 206 -5.24 -12.08 7.39
N ILE A 207 -4.43 -12.76 6.59
CA ILE A 207 -2.98 -12.86 6.75
C ILE A 207 -2.35 -12.45 5.42
N SER A 208 -1.64 -11.32 5.40
CA SER A 208 -0.90 -10.86 4.22
C SER A 208 0.48 -11.53 4.13
N PRO A 209 1.08 -11.63 2.92
CA PRO A 209 2.45 -12.12 2.76
C PRO A 209 3.45 -11.34 3.62
N TYR A 210 3.36 -10.01 3.62
CA TYR A 210 4.22 -9.14 4.43
C TYR A 210 4.22 -9.48 5.92
N ALA A 211 3.04 -9.65 6.51
CA ALA A 211 2.92 -9.94 7.92
C ALA A 211 3.42 -11.35 8.25
N LEU A 212 3.13 -12.33 7.39
CA LEU A 212 3.57 -13.71 7.58
C LEU A 212 5.10 -13.82 7.45
N GLU A 213 5.67 -13.38 6.34
CA GLU A 213 7.12 -13.43 6.10
C GLU A 213 7.89 -12.64 7.16
N GLY A 214 7.39 -11.46 7.52
CA GLY A 214 7.99 -10.63 8.57
C GLY A 214 7.99 -11.31 9.94
N ALA A 215 6.96 -12.10 10.26
CA ALA A 215 6.88 -12.86 11.50
C ALA A 215 7.77 -14.11 11.51
N GLU A 216 7.97 -14.74 10.35
CA GLU A 216 8.79 -15.94 10.20
C GLU A 216 10.30 -15.67 10.24
N VAL A 217 10.73 -14.43 9.99
CA VAL A 217 12.15 -14.08 9.87
C VAL A 217 12.71 -13.43 11.13
N ALA A 218 13.74 -14.05 11.72
CA ALA A 218 14.62 -13.44 12.71
C ALA A 218 15.93 -12.97 12.04
N ALA A 219 16.22 -11.66 12.12
CA ALA A 219 17.42 -11.08 11.52
C ALA A 219 18.50 -10.82 12.57
N PHE A 220 19.73 -11.22 12.27
CA PHE A 220 20.90 -11.08 13.15
C PHE A 220 21.97 -10.25 12.47
N LYS A 221 22.60 -9.37 13.24
CA LYS A 221 23.73 -8.54 12.83
C LYS A 221 24.94 -8.87 13.69
N VAL A 222 26.06 -9.17 13.04
CA VAL A 222 27.38 -9.19 13.69
C VAL A 222 28.07 -7.86 13.46
N THR A 223 28.55 -7.26 14.54
CA THR A 223 29.46 -6.12 14.51
C THR A 223 30.87 -6.62 14.77
N VAL A 224 31.78 -6.37 13.84
CA VAL A 224 33.19 -6.78 13.90
C VAL A 224 34.04 -5.54 14.11
N THR A 225 34.75 -5.49 15.22
CA THR A 225 35.74 -4.44 15.46
C THR A 225 37.10 -4.93 15.01
N THR A 226 37.79 -4.14 14.21
CA THR A 226 39.17 -4.37 13.77
C THR A 226 40.06 -3.20 14.22
N THR A 227 41.36 -3.29 13.96
CA THR A 227 42.27 -2.16 14.18
C THR A 227 41.99 -0.94 13.31
N SER A 228 41.25 -1.06 12.20
CA SER A 228 40.96 0.06 11.29
C SER A 228 39.55 0.65 11.44
N GLY A 229 38.66 -0.01 12.20
CA GLY A 229 37.30 0.45 12.36
C GLY A 229 36.31 -0.68 12.67
N THR A 230 35.02 -0.37 12.56
CA THR A 230 33.91 -1.28 12.82
C THR A 230 33.16 -1.60 11.53
N TYR A 231 32.87 -2.88 11.32
CA TYR A 231 32.22 -3.40 10.12
C TYR A 231 31.09 -4.33 10.51
N THR A 232 30.09 -4.50 9.65
CA THR A 232 28.90 -5.29 9.98
C THR A 232 28.55 -6.28 8.89
N GLY A 233 28.04 -7.45 9.29
CA GLY A 233 27.37 -8.40 8.41
C GLY A 233 26.00 -8.78 8.97
N THR A 234 25.08 -9.23 8.12
CA THR A 234 23.72 -9.62 8.53
C THR A 234 23.35 -10.99 7.98
N VAL A 235 22.57 -11.76 8.74
CA VAL A 235 22.04 -13.06 8.31
C VAL A 235 20.65 -13.27 8.90
N ASN A 236 19.78 -13.86 8.10
CA ASN A 236 18.41 -14.17 8.50
C ASN A 236 18.27 -15.67 8.81
N VAL A 237 17.48 -15.98 9.83
CA VAL A 237 17.00 -17.32 10.12
C VAL A 237 15.48 -17.31 10.02
N THR A 238 14.93 -18.18 9.16
CA THR A 238 13.48 -18.27 8.93
C THR A 238 12.91 -19.49 9.66
N ALA A 239 11.84 -19.29 10.42
CA ALA A 239 11.05 -20.37 11.00
C ALA A 239 9.63 -20.31 10.46
N ARG A 240 9.25 -21.35 9.70
CA ARG A 240 7.94 -21.41 9.06
C ARG A 240 6.83 -21.60 10.08
N LEU A 241 5.79 -20.78 9.98
CA LEU A 241 4.60 -20.87 10.80
C LEU A 241 3.55 -21.76 10.12
N PRO A 242 2.66 -22.41 10.87
CA PRO A 242 1.59 -23.24 10.32
C PRO A 242 0.41 -22.40 9.79
N TYR A 243 0.67 -21.18 9.35
CA TYR A 243 -0.34 -20.26 8.81
C TYR A 243 -0.13 -20.11 7.30
N VAL A 244 -1.22 -19.81 6.61
CA VAL A 244 -1.19 -19.51 5.17
C VAL A 244 -1.70 -18.10 4.94
N VAL A 245 -1.16 -17.46 3.89
CA VAL A 245 -1.68 -16.21 3.36
C VAL A 245 -3.15 -16.43 2.99
N ASN A 246 -4.04 -15.53 3.43
CA ASN A 246 -5.47 -15.64 3.16
C ASN A 246 -6.18 -14.29 3.28
N GLY A 247 -7.30 -14.17 2.54
CA GLY A 247 -8.03 -12.91 2.36
C GLY A 247 -9.10 -12.64 3.42
N GLY A 248 -9.10 -13.38 4.54
CA GLY A 248 -10.07 -13.21 5.64
C GLY A 248 -11.50 -13.65 5.34
N ILE A 249 -11.74 -14.37 4.23
CA ILE A 249 -13.06 -14.91 3.90
C ILE A 249 -13.40 -16.15 4.72
N GLN A 250 -14.69 -16.46 4.85
CA GLN A 250 -15.19 -17.58 5.64
C GLN A 250 -15.36 -18.88 4.82
N ASN A 251 -15.22 -18.82 3.50
CA ASN A 251 -15.10 -19.99 2.63
C ASN A 251 -13.62 -20.33 2.42
N VAL A 252 -13.14 -21.35 3.12
CA VAL A 252 -11.71 -21.67 3.26
C VAL A 252 -11.37 -23.05 2.70
N SER A 253 -10.09 -23.31 2.47
CA SER A 253 -9.61 -24.63 2.08
C SER A 253 -9.58 -25.60 3.26
N VAL A 254 -9.89 -26.86 3.00
CA VAL A 254 -9.52 -27.97 3.90
C VAL A 254 -7.99 -28.00 4.07
N GLY A 255 -7.52 -28.37 5.26
CA GLY A 255 -6.11 -28.53 5.61
C GLY A 255 -5.40 -27.23 6.02
N GLN A 256 -5.95 -26.06 5.69
CA GLN A 256 -5.31 -24.78 5.95
C GLN A 256 -5.75 -24.17 7.28
N GLY A 257 -4.80 -23.72 8.11
CA GLY A 257 -5.08 -23.12 9.41
C GLY A 257 -5.91 -21.84 9.30
N VAL A 258 -7.00 -21.76 10.09
CA VAL A 258 -7.88 -20.59 10.19
C VAL A 258 -7.57 -19.85 11.48
N LEU A 259 -7.01 -18.65 11.35
CA LEU A 259 -6.86 -17.71 12.46
C LEU A 259 -8.12 -16.88 12.59
N LEU A 260 -8.71 -16.84 13.78
CA LEU A 260 -9.89 -16.04 14.07
C LEU A 260 -9.51 -14.75 14.78
N ASN A 261 -10.43 -13.79 14.73
CA ASN A 261 -10.36 -12.57 15.51
C ASN A 261 -11.69 -12.32 16.21
N GLY A 262 -11.61 -11.83 17.45
CA GLY A 262 -12.75 -11.40 18.25
C GLY A 262 -12.72 -9.90 18.54
N LYS A 263 -13.84 -9.39 19.03
CA LYS A 263 -13.90 -8.05 19.62
C LYS A 263 -13.04 -7.96 20.88
N LYS A 264 -12.59 -6.77 21.25
CA LYS A 264 -11.92 -6.48 22.52
C LYS A 264 -12.93 -6.72 23.65
N GLN A 265 -12.56 -7.61 24.56
CA GLN A 265 -13.34 -7.98 25.75
C GLN A 265 -12.39 -8.49 26.84
N ASP A 266 -12.87 -8.46 28.09
CA ASP A 266 -12.07 -8.80 29.28
C ASP A 266 -11.64 -10.27 29.31
N ALA A 267 -12.48 -11.16 28.81
CA ALA A 267 -12.22 -12.60 28.79
C ALA A 267 -12.89 -13.26 27.58
N TYR A 268 -12.32 -14.36 27.08
CA TYR A 268 -12.83 -15.11 25.94
C TYR A 268 -13.12 -16.56 26.33
N SER A 269 -14.15 -17.15 25.73
CA SER A 269 -14.44 -18.57 25.89
C SER A 269 -15.00 -19.14 24.59
N TRP A 270 -14.10 -19.57 23.71
CA TRP A 270 -14.46 -20.07 22.40
C TRP A 270 -14.73 -21.57 22.39
N THR A 271 -15.73 -21.98 21.60
CA THR A 271 -16.09 -23.37 21.35
C THR A 271 -16.18 -23.63 19.85
N LEU A 272 -15.93 -24.89 19.43
CA LEU A 272 -15.96 -25.33 18.04
C LEU A 272 -16.97 -26.46 17.88
N ALA A 273 -17.95 -26.27 17.00
CA ALA A 273 -18.81 -27.32 16.47
C ALA A 273 -18.33 -27.68 15.06
N ALA A 274 -17.90 -28.93 14.88
CA ALA A 274 -17.31 -29.42 13.63
C ALA A 274 -18.26 -30.39 12.89
N PRO A 275 -18.15 -30.52 11.55
CA PRO A 275 -18.95 -31.46 10.78
C PRO A 275 -18.59 -32.92 11.11
N THR A 276 -19.50 -33.85 10.79
CA THR A 276 -19.31 -35.28 11.03
C THR A 276 -18.02 -35.79 10.39
N GLY A 277 -17.22 -36.54 11.16
CA GLY A 277 -15.94 -37.10 10.70
C GLY A 277 -14.73 -36.20 10.97
N SER A 278 -14.94 -34.94 11.35
CA SER A 278 -13.87 -34.02 11.74
C SER A 278 -13.25 -34.39 13.09
N LYS A 279 -11.93 -34.22 13.19
CA LYS A 279 -11.10 -34.28 14.41
C LYS A 279 -10.51 -32.92 14.75
N ALA A 280 -10.94 -31.85 14.10
CA ALA A 280 -10.43 -30.51 14.32
C ALA A 280 -10.67 -30.06 15.77
N THR A 281 -9.64 -29.48 16.38
CA THR A 281 -9.70 -28.92 17.73
C THR A 281 -9.36 -27.44 17.71
N LEU A 282 -10.00 -26.67 18.59
CA LEU A 282 -9.73 -25.25 18.72
C LEU A 282 -8.56 -24.99 19.68
N GLY A 283 -7.52 -24.32 19.18
CA GLY A 283 -6.41 -23.82 19.98
C GLY A 283 -6.64 -22.38 20.44
N GLY A 284 -6.16 -22.04 21.65
CA GLY A 284 -6.21 -20.67 22.18
C GLY A 284 -7.62 -20.18 22.52
N SER A 285 -8.50 -21.08 22.98
CA SER A 285 -9.93 -20.80 23.25
C SER A 285 -10.20 -19.74 24.33
N SER A 286 -9.20 -19.37 25.13
CA SER A 286 -9.29 -18.30 26.14
C SER A 286 -8.72 -16.96 25.67
N GLY A 287 -8.22 -16.87 24.44
CA GLY A 287 -7.64 -15.66 23.87
C GLY A 287 -8.53 -14.99 22.81
N ARG A 288 -8.17 -13.76 22.43
CA ARG A 288 -8.87 -12.99 21.38
C ARG A 288 -8.82 -13.64 20.00
N ASN A 289 -7.74 -14.33 19.70
CA ASN A 289 -7.45 -14.88 18.37
C ASN A 289 -7.25 -16.40 18.44
N PRO A 290 -8.32 -17.20 18.62
CA PRO A 290 -8.21 -18.65 18.57
C PRO A 290 -7.90 -19.11 17.14
N LEU A 291 -7.46 -20.36 16.99
CA LEU A 291 -7.17 -20.95 15.69
C LEU A 291 -7.60 -22.42 15.65
N PHE A 292 -7.90 -22.92 14.46
CA PHE A 292 -8.09 -24.34 14.20
C PHE A 292 -7.80 -24.64 12.73
N THR A 293 -7.63 -25.92 12.40
CA THR A 293 -7.49 -26.37 11.01
C THR A 293 -8.71 -27.21 10.64
N PRO A 294 -9.56 -26.78 9.69
CA PRO A 294 -10.60 -27.64 9.14
C PRO A 294 -9.96 -28.81 8.41
N ASP A 295 -10.29 -30.03 8.82
CA ASP A 295 -9.69 -31.27 8.34
C ASP A 295 -10.60 -32.08 7.41
N VAL A 296 -11.86 -31.70 7.28
CA VAL A 296 -12.82 -32.27 6.33
C VAL A 296 -13.68 -31.16 5.72
N ALA A 297 -14.23 -31.40 4.53
CA ALA A 297 -15.15 -30.46 3.91
C ALA A 297 -16.46 -30.36 4.71
N GLY A 298 -17.01 -29.15 4.85
CA GLY A 298 -18.26 -28.91 5.57
C GLY A 298 -18.28 -27.61 6.36
N LYS A 299 -19.35 -27.43 7.14
CA LYS A 299 -19.55 -26.24 7.98
C LYS A 299 -18.99 -26.47 9.37
N TYR A 300 -18.13 -25.56 9.80
CA TYR A 300 -17.65 -25.39 11.16
C TYR A 300 -18.31 -24.14 11.77
N THR A 301 -18.76 -24.23 13.01
CA THR A 301 -19.31 -23.07 13.74
C THR A 301 -18.47 -22.84 14.98
N VAL A 302 -17.87 -21.66 15.08
CA VAL A 302 -17.12 -21.23 16.25
C VAL A 302 -17.96 -20.23 17.02
N THR A 303 -18.15 -20.46 18.31
CA THR A 303 -18.98 -19.63 19.17
C THR A 303 -18.14 -19.04 20.29
N GLU A 304 -18.15 -17.72 20.43
CA GLU A 304 -17.60 -17.03 21.60
C GLU A 304 -18.69 -16.96 22.68
N SER A 305 -18.50 -17.70 23.78
CA SER A 305 -19.56 -17.97 24.75
C SER A 305 -19.93 -16.77 25.60
N ASN A 306 -19.06 -15.76 25.76
CA ASN A 306 -19.33 -14.58 26.57
C ASN A 306 -20.23 -13.58 25.83
N SER A 307 -19.91 -13.30 24.57
CA SER A 307 -20.66 -12.41 23.67
C SER A 307 -21.79 -13.09 22.90
N LYS A 308 -21.82 -14.44 22.89
CA LYS A 308 -22.72 -15.27 22.07
C LYS A 308 -22.52 -15.10 20.56
N ALA A 309 -21.43 -14.46 20.14
CA ALA A 309 -21.13 -14.29 18.72
C ALA A 309 -20.75 -15.63 18.08
N THR A 310 -21.23 -15.86 16.86
CA THR A 310 -20.91 -17.05 16.07
C THR A 310 -20.21 -16.67 14.78
N VAL A 311 -19.12 -17.37 14.46
CA VAL A 311 -18.43 -17.31 13.17
C VAL A 311 -18.62 -18.65 12.47
N ASN A 312 -19.21 -18.63 11.27
CA ASN A 312 -19.35 -19.84 10.46
C ASN A 312 -18.20 -19.90 9.46
N ILE A 313 -17.55 -21.06 9.35
CA ILE A 313 -16.47 -21.32 8.40
C ILE A 313 -16.89 -22.50 7.54
N PHE A 314 -16.73 -22.38 6.24
CA PHE A 314 -17.12 -23.38 5.26
C PHE A 314 -15.87 -23.88 4.57
N ALA A 315 -15.49 -25.12 4.87
CA ALA A 315 -14.30 -25.75 4.30
C ALA A 315 -14.66 -26.51 3.02
N GLY A 316 -13.85 -26.34 1.98
CA GLY A 316 -13.99 -27.03 0.69
C GLY A 316 -12.65 -27.31 0.02
N THR A 317 -12.70 -27.83 -1.20
CA THR A 317 -11.52 -28.12 -2.04
C THR A 317 -11.55 -27.34 -3.35
N TRP A 318 -10.36 -27.06 -3.91
CA TRP A 318 -10.22 -26.31 -5.14
C TRP A 318 -10.62 -27.14 -6.37
N VAL A 319 -11.08 -26.48 -7.43
CA VAL A 319 -11.56 -27.16 -8.65
C VAL A 319 -10.90 -26.63 -9.92
N GLY A 320 -10.71 -25.32 -10.04
CA GLY A 320 -10.31 -24.65 -11.26
C GLY A 320 -11.47 -24.45 -12.24
N ALA A 321 -11.37 -23.39 -13.04
CA ALA A 321 -12.38 -22.93 -13.99
C ALA A 321 -11.96 -23.14 -15.45
N ILE A 322 -10.66 -23.29 -15.74
CA ILE A 322 -10.17 -23.32 -17.13
C ILE A 322 -10.46 -24.70 -17.74
N SER A 323 -11.15 -24.72 -18.88
CA SER A 323 -11.43 -25.94 -19.64
C SER A 323 -10.73 -25.98 -21.01
N GLY A 324 -10.03 -24.91 -21.39
CA GLY A 324 -9.37 -24.78 -22.69
C GLY A 324 -9.27 -23.33 -23.15
N VAL A 325 -9.06 -23.16 -24.45
CA VAL A 325 -9.08 -21.86 -25.15
C VAL A 325 -9.92 -21.95 -26.43
N ASP A 326 -10.44 -20.81 -26.90
CA ASP A 326 -11.06 -20.69 -28.22
C ASP A 326 -10.00 -20.51 -29.33
N ASP A 327 -10.46 -20.41 -30.57
CA ASP A 327 -9.59 -20.25 -31.76
C ASP A 327 -8.73 -18.98 -31.72
N ASN A 328 -9.10 -18.00 -30.89
CA ASN A 328 -8.33 -16.76 -30.69
C ASN A 328 -7.39 -16.84 -29.47
N GLY A 329 -7.25 -18.02 -28.86
CA GLY A 329 -6.40 -18.24 -27.69
C GLY A 329 -7.00 -17.73 -26.37
N LYS A 330 -8.29 -17.41 -26.34
CA LYS A 330 -8.96 -16.86 -25.16
C LYS A 330 -9.54 -17.96 -24.29
N LEU A 331 -9.41 -17.83 -22.96
CA LEU A 331 -9.83 -18.86 -22.02
C LEU A 331 -11.32 -19.23 -22.14
N LEU A 332 -11.58 -20.53 -22.04
CA LEU A 332 -12.90 -21.15 -21.96
C LEU A 332 -13.14 -21.75 -20.57
N SER A 333 -14.40 -21.78 -20.15
CA SER A 333 -14.85 -22.45 -18.94
C SER A 333 -16.21 -23.10 -19.15
N ALA A 334 -16.20 -24.31 -19.72
CA ALA A 334 -17.42 -25.04 -20.06
C ALA A 334 -18.30 -25.31 -18.82
N ASN A 335 -17.67 -25.62 -17.68
CA ASN A 335 -18.38 -25.96 -16.44
C ASN A 335 -18.99 -24.71 -15.76
N CYS A 336 -18.29 -23.57 -15.74
CA CYS A 336 -18.78 -22.38 -15.04
C CYS A 336 -19.83 -21.62 -15.87
N THR A 337 -19.61 -21.48 -17.17
CA THR A 337 -20.50 -20.69 -18.06
C THR A 337 -21.87 -21.32 -18.30
N THR A 338 -22.05 -22.60 -17.95
CA THR A 338 -23.37 -23.25 -17.93
C THR A 338 -24.33 -22.55 -16.97
N CYS A 339 -23.85 -22.13 -15.79
CA CYS A 339 -24.64 -21.42 -14.79
C CYS A 339 -24.37 -19.91 -14.78
N HIS A 340 -23.12 -19.48 -14.94
CA HIS A 340 -22.72 -18.06 -14.97
C HIS A 340 -22.95 -17.43 -16.33
N ASN A 341 -24.22 -17.38 -16.75
CA ASN A 341 -24.68 -16.88 -18.05
C ASN A 341 -25.57 -15.62 -17.93
N GLY A 342 -25.66 -15.04 -16.72
CA GLY A 342 -26.51 -13.89 -16.43
C GLY A 342 -27.98 -14.24 -16.16
N THR A 343 -28.37 -15.51 -16.33
CA THR A 343 -29.72 -16.01 -16.06
C THR A 343 -29.75 -16.85 -14.77
N ALA A 344 -28.95 -17.92 -14.68
CA ALA A 344 -28.92 -18.78 -13.50
C ALA A 344 -28.02 -18.21 -12.38
N ALA A 345 -26.91 -17.59 -12.76
CA ALA A 345 -26.02 -16.85 -11.89
C ALA A 345 -25.41 -15.65 -12.64
N PRO A 346 -24.93 -14.61 -11.93
CA PRO A 346 -24.28 -13.47 -12.57
C PRO A 346 -23.14 -13.89 -13.49
N ASP A 347 -23.14 -13.42 -14.73
CA ASP A 347 -22.00 -13.60 -15.63
C ASP A 347 -20.90 -12.60 -15.30
N LYS A 348 -19.88 -13.09 -14.58
CA LYS A 348 -18.62 -12.39 -14.37
C LYS A 348 -17.48 -12.98 -15.18
N PHE A 349 -17.65 -14.18 -15.73
CA PHE A 349 -16.62 -14.87 -16.51
C PHE A 349 -16.33 -14.14 -17.81
N THR A 350 -17.37 -13.68 -18.52
CA THR A 350 -17.22 -13.03 -19.83
C THR A 350 -16.33 -11.78 -19.77
N SER A 351 -16.44 -11.01 -18.68
CA SER A 351 -15.59 -9.86 -18.43
C SER A 351 -14.21 -10.29 -17.92
N TRP A 352 -14.17 -11.14 -16.88
CA TRP A 352 -12.95 -11.56 -16.18
C TRP A 352 -11.92 -12.20 -17.12
N LYS A 353 -12.36 -12.97 -18.13
CA LYS A 353 -11.44 -13.62 -19.08
C LYS A 353 -10.64 -12.64 -19.96
N ASN A 354 -10.89 -11.33 -19.86
CA ASN A 354 -10.10 -10.25 -20.49
C ASN A 354 -9.26 -9.46 -19.47
N SER A 355 -9.17 -9.92 -18.23
CA SER A 355 -8.41 -9.25 -17.16
C SER A 355 -7.00 -9.83 -17.04
N GLY A 356 -6.10 -9.05 -16.44
CA GLY A 356 -4.71 -9.45 -16.20
C GLY A 356 -4.62 -10.68 -15.29
N HIS A 357 -5.61 -10.85 -14.41
CA HIS A 357 -5.76 -12.03 -13.57
C HIS A 357 -5.90 -13.31 -14.40
N ALA A 358 -6.63 -13.25 -15.52
CA ALA A 358 -6.88 -14.39 -16.39
C ALA A 358 -5.70 -14.76 -17.30
N GLU A 359 -4.63 -13.95 -17.36
CA GLU A 359 -3.52 -14.18 -18.31
C GLU A 359 -2.13 -14.24 -17.67
N ILE A 360 -1.95 -13.83 -16.40
CA ILE A 360 -0.62 -13.65 -15.80
C ILE A 360 0.26 -14.91 -15.86
N PHE A 361 -0.29 -16.08 -15.55
CA PHE A 361 0.46 -17.34 -15.62
C PHE A 361 0.74 -17.71 -17.07
N THR A 362 -0.27 -17.60 -17.92
CA THR A 362 -0.21 -17.88 -19.35
C THR A 362 0.90 -17.09 -20.05
N VAL A 363 0.94 -15.77 -19.81
CA VAL A 363 1.93 -14.86 -20.40
C VAL A 363 3.33 -15.20 -19.88
N ASN A 364 3.51 -15.36 -18.57
CA ASN A 364 4.83 -15.61 -17.99
C ASN A 364 5.40 -16.97 -18.40
N LEU A 365 4.56 -18.00 -18.51
CA LEU A 365 4.99 -19.31 -18.99
C LEU A 365 5.54 -19.25 -20.43
N ASN A 366 4.99 -18.34 -21.26
CA ASN A 366 5.43 -18.16 -22.63
C ASN A 366 6.64 -17.23 -22.77
N THR A 367 6.80 -16.23 -21.89
CA THR A 367 7.73 -15.11 -22.13
C THR A 367 8.82 -14.93 -21.08
N SER A 368 8.66 -15.43 -19.85
CA SER A 368 9.55 -15.11 -18.75
C SER A 368 10.54 -16.24 -18.44
N ALA A 369 11.83 -15.92 -18.50
CA ALA A 369 12.92 -16.84 -18.11
C ALA A 369 13.12 -16.95 -16.59
N SER A 370 12.50 -16.06 -15.82
CA SER A 370 12.62 -15.97 -14.36
C SER A 370 11.38 -16.48 -13.63
N TYR A 371 10.44 -17.08 -14.36
CA TYR A 371 9.19 -17.58 -13.80
C TYR A 371 9.38 -18.97 -13.17
N GLY A 372 8.85 -19.19 -11.98
CA GLY A 372 9.02 -20.45 -11.25
C GLY A 372 7.97 -20.63 -10.15
N GLU A 373 8.08 -21.74 -9.42
CA GLU A 373 7.12 -22.13 -8.38
C GLU A 373 6.90 -21.06 -7.30
N GLN A 374 7.90 -20.21 -7.04
CA GLN A 374 7.78 -19.09 -6.10
C GLN A 374 6.65 -18.12 -6.47
N CYS A 375 6.19 -18.11 -7.72
CA CYS A 375 5.10 -17.27 -8.19
C CYS A 375 3.71 -17.94 -8.08
N PHE A 376 3.65 -19.26 -7.83
CA PHE A 376 2.40 -20.03 -7.96
C PHE A 376 1.42 -19.77 -6.81
N ALA A 377 1.93 -19.43 -5.62
CA ALA A 377 1.10 -19.01 -4.48
C ALA A 377 0.13 -17.87 -4.85
N CYS A 378 0.55 -16.98 -5.75
CA CYS A 378 -0.30 -15.90 -6.26
C CYS A 378 -0.93 -16.21 -7.62
N HIS A 379 -0.21 -16.87 -8.54
CA HIS A 379 -0.61 -16.95 -9.95
C HIS A 379 -1.35 -18.24 -10.34
N THR A 380 -1.76 -19.05 -9.36
CA THR A 380 -2.51 -20.29 -9.57
C THR A 380 -3.58 -20.47 -8.49
N VAL A 381 -4.49 -21.42 -8.69
CA VAL A 381 -5.53 -21.73 -7.70
C VAL A 381 -5.00 -22.75 -6.69
N GLY A 382 -4.99 -22.36 -5.42
CA GLY A 382 -4.84 -23.30 -4.30
C GLY A 382 -3.45 -23.89 -4.08
N PHE A 383 -2.39 -23.33 -4.66
CA PHE A 383 -1.04 -23.87 -4.53
C PHE A 383 -0.54 -23.87 -3.08
N ASP A 384 -0.37 -25.07 -2.50
CA ASP A 384 0.12 -25.27 -1.14
C ASP A 384 0.62 -26.70 -0.94
N LYS A 385 1.93 -26.90 -1.11
CA LYS A 385 2.59 -28.22 -1.02
C LYS A 385 2.51 -28.89 0.36
N THR A 386 1.98 -28.21 1.37
CA THR A 386 1.90 -28.73 2.73
C THR A 386 0.57 -29.46 3.01
N VAL A 387 -0.42 -29.30 2.12
CA VAL A 387 -1.76 -29.88 2.29
C VAL A 387 -2.23 -30.48 0.97
N SER A 388 -3.15 -31.44 1.04
CA SER A 388 -3.84 -31.93 -0.15
C SER A 388 -5.29 -31.44 -0.12
N ASN A 389 -5.56 -30.42 -0.92
CA ASN A 389 -6.82 -29.66 -0.94
C ASN A 389 -7.39 -29.49 -2.36
N GLY A 390 -6.82 -30.18 -3.36
CA GLY A 390 -7.23 -30.10 -4.76
C GLY A 390 -6.62 -28.91 -5.51
N GLY A 391 -5.61 -28.26 -4.94
CA GLY A 391 -4.92 -27.11 -5.53
C GLY A 391 -4.05 -27.45 -6.73
N PHE A 392 -3.41 -26.43 -7.30
CA PHE A 392 -2.56 -26.53 -8.49
C PHE A 392 -1.50 -27.64 -8.40
N ASP A 393 -0.90 -27.82 -7.23
CA ASP A 393 0.13 -28.82 -6.96
C ASP A 393 -0.41 -30.23 -6.66
N ASP A 394 -1.71 -30.36 -6.35
CA ASP A 394 -2.42 -31.64 -6.19
C ASP A 394 -2.92 -32.23 -7.51
N ALA A 395 -2.86 -31.46 -8.61
CA ALA A 395 -3.31 -31.94 -9.90
C ALA A 395 -2.57 -33.24 -10.29
N SER A 396 -3.31 -34.23 -10.79
CA SER A 396 -2.77 -35.57 -11.05
C SER A 396 -1.61 -35.60 -12.07
N ASP A 397 -1.48 -34.55 -12.89
CA ASP A 397 -0.41 -34.37 -13.88
C ASP A 397 0.64 -33.30 -13.47
N TYR A 398 0.58 -32.76 -12.25
CA TYR A 398 1.48 -31.71 -11.76
C TYR A 398 2.95 -32.14 -11.76
N SER A 399 3.23 -33.34 -11.29
CA SER A 399 4.60 -33.88 -11.26
C SER A 399 5.20 -34.00 -12.66
N ALA A 400 4.39 -34.35 -13.67
CA ALA A 400 4.80 -34.37 -15.07
C ALA A 400 4.97 -32.95 -15.64
N PHE A 401 4.10 -32.00 -15.26
CA PHE A 401 4.22 -30.58 -15.61
C PHE A 401 5.53 -29.99 -15.07
N ALA A 402 5.83 -30.19 -13.78
CA ALA A 402 7.03 -29.68 -13.12
C ALA A 402 8.32 -30.27 -13.73
N ALA A 403 8.29 -31.55 -14.12
CA ALA A 403 9.41 -32.22 -14.77
C ALA A 403 9.60 -31.85 -16.25
N ALA A 404 8.62 -31.19 -16.90
CA ALA A 404 8.65 -30.91 -18.33
C ALA A 404 9.67 -29.86 -18.76
N GLY A 405 10.25 -29.11 -17.81
CA GLY A 405 11.23 -28.06 -18.08
C GLY A 405 10.66 -26.81 -18.77
N ILE A 406 9.34 -26.66 -18.82
CA ILE A 406 8.63 -25.54 -19.46
C ILE A 406 8.68 -24.24 -18.64
N LEU A 407 8.93 -24.34 -17.33
CA LEU A 407 9.04 -23.17 -16.44
C LEU A 407 10.36 -22.42 -16.62
N THR A 408 11.44 -23.14 -16.89
CA THR A 408 12.79 -22.57 -16.99
C THR A 408 13.22 -22.25 -18.42
N LYS A 409 12.33 -22.49 -19.39
CA LYS A 409 12.56 -22.28 -20.82
C LYS A 409 11.33 -21.64 -21.46
N PRO A 410 11.20 -20.30 -21.44
CA PRO A 410 10.06 -19.64 -22.06
C PRO A 410 10.00 -19.94 -23.56
N GLY A 411 8.79 -20.10 -24.07
CA GLY A 411 8.53 -20.38 -25.47
C GLY A 411 7.08 -20.07 -25.84
N PRO A 412 6.81 -19.55 -27.04
CA PRO A 412 5.48 -19.04 -27.42
C PRO A 412 4.36 -20.08 -27.39
N ASN A 413 4.72 -21.38 -27.42
CA ASN A 413 3.77 -22.49 -27.40
C ASN A 413 3.68 -23.19 -26.04
N ASN A 414 4.35 -22.69 -24.99
CA ASN A 414 4.39 -23.39 -23.70
C ASN A 414 3.00 -23.51 -23.07
N TRP A 415 2.16 -22.48 -23.17
CA TRP A 415 0.78 -22.56 -22.70
C TRP A 415 -0.06 -23.57 -23.49
N ALA A 416 0.03 -23.58 -24.82
CA ALA A 416 -0.67 -24.56 -25.65
C ALA A 416 -0.21 -26.00 -25.33
N ASN A 417 1.08 -26.18 -25.06
CA ASN A 417 1.64 -27.45 -24.59
C ASN A 417 1.12 -27.83 -23.19
N ALA A 418 0.97 -26.86 -22.29
CA ALA A 418 0.42 -27.09 -20.96
C ALA A 418 -1.04 -27.56 -21.04
N LEU A 419 -1.87 -26.90 -21.85
CA LEU A 419 -3.27 -27.29 -22.06
C LEU A 419 -3.42 -28.70 -22.64
N SER A 420 -2.58 -29.07 -23.61
CA SER A 420 -2.68 -30.37 -24.29
C SER A 420 -2.08 -31.53 -23.51
N ARG A 421 -1.01 -31.30 -22.73
CA ARG A 421 -0.25 -32.36 -22.04
C ARG A 421 -0.51 -32.45 -20.55
N PHE A 422 -0.89 -31.34 -19.93
CA PHE A 422 -1.04 -31.17 -18.48
C PHE A 422 -2.39 -30.52 -18.17
N SER A 423 -3.45 -31.02 -18.80
CA SER A 423 -4.78 -30.41 -18.77
C SER A 423 -5.37 -30.23 -17.36
N LYS A 424 -5.02 -31.09 -16.39
CA LYS A 424 -5.52 -30.97 -15.01
C LYS A 424 -4.81 -29.84 -14.27
N THR A 425 -3.50 -29.73 -14.41
CA THR A 425 -2.70 -28.61 -13.90
C THR A 425 -3.12 -27.29 -14.58
N ALA A 426 -3.30 -27.30 -15.90
CA ALA A 426 -3.71 -26.12 -16.65
C ALA A 426 -5.10 -25.60 -16.26
N ALA A 427 -6.00 -26.47 -15.77
CA ALA A 427 -7.32 -26.09 -15.27
C ALA A 427 -7.26 -25.15 -14.06
N LEU A 428 -6.16 -25.20 -13.29
CA LEU A 428 -5.91 -24.44 -12.05
C LEU A 428 -4.92 -23.28 -12.25
N ALA A 429 -4.48 -23.02 -13.50
CA ALA A 429 -3.53 -21.95 -13.82
C ALA A 429 -4.20 -20.56 -13.86
N ASN A 430 -3.40 -19.49 -13.74
CA ASN A 430 -3.84 -18.09 -13.63
C ASN A 430 -4.60 -17.79 -12.33
N ILE A 431 -4.94 -16.51 -12.11
CA ILE A 431 -5.72 -16.04 -10.97
C ILE A 431 -7.19 -16.13 -11.32
N GLN A 432 -7.90 -17.07 -10.72
CA GLN A 432 -9.29 -17.39 -11.05
C GLN A 432 -10.27 -16.93 -9.95
N CYS A 433 -11.56 -17.27 -10.12
CA CYS A 433 -12.62 -16.93 -9.19
C CYS A 433 -12.31 -17.38 -7.74
N GLU A 434 -11.75 -18.58 -7.61
CA GLU A 434 -11.45 -19.22 -6.33
C GLU A 434 -10.37 -18.49 -5.52
N ASN A 435 -9.44 -17.77 -6.16
CA ASN A 435 -8.43 -16.97 -5.47
C ASN A 435 -9.02 -15.84 -4.61
N CYS A 436 -10.22 -15.36 -4.94
CA CYS A 436 -10.93 -14.32 -4.19
C CYS A 436 -12.17 -14.83 -3.45
N HIS A 437 -12.86 -15.84 -3.98
CA HIS A 437 -14.13 -16.34 -3.45
C HIS A 437 -14.03 -17.63 -2.64
N GLY A 438 -12.80 -18.13 -2.46
CA GLY A 438 -12.53 -19.41 -1.81
C GLY A 438 -12.97 -20.61 -2.64
N PRO A 439 -12.79 -21.83 -2.11
CA PRO A 439 -12.99 -23.07 -2.86
C PRO A 439 -14.40 -23.22 -3.44
N ASN A 440 -14.49 -23.72 -4.67
CA ASN A 440 -15.75 -23.99 -5.34
C ASN A 440 -16.38 -25.33 -4.93
N ALA A 441 -15.62 -26.33 -4.51
CA ALA A 441 -16.19 -27.55 -3.94
C ALA A 441 -16.50 -27.33 -2.45
N SER A 442 -17.45 -26.45 -2.16
CA SER A 442 -17.93 -26.14 -0.81
C SER A 442 -19.46 -26.07 -0.79
N THR A 443 -20.06 -26.17 0.41
CA THR A 443 -21.51 -26.09 0.59
C THR A 443 -22.11 -24.72 0.26
N LEU A 444 -21.27 -23.70 0.05
CA LEU A 444 -21.68 -22.36 -0.36
C LEU A 444 -21.63 -22.17 -1.89
N HIS A 445 -21.09 -23.11 -2.65
CA HIS A 445 -21.21 -23.07 -4.10
C HIS A 445 -22.48 -23.78 -4.55
N MET A 446 -23.14 -23.24 -5.58
CA MET A 446 -24.37 -23.80 -6.18
C MET A 446 -25.56 -23.92 -5.21
N ASN A 447 -25.64 -23.06 -4.20
CA ASN A 447 -26.78 -23.00 -3.26
C ASN A 447 -27.87 -21.98 -3.65
N GLY A 448 -27.67 -21.23 -4.74
CA GLY A 448 -28.63 -20.23 -5.24
C GLY A 448 -28.58 -18.88 -4.53
N THR A 449 -27.60 -18.62 -3.67
CA THR A 449 -27.46 -17.36 -2.93
C THR A 449 -26.12 -16.67 -3.18
N LEU A 450 -26.08 -15.34 -2.97
CA LEU A 450 -24.85 -14.56 -2.95
C LEU A 450 -24.37 -14.46 -1.49
N ASP A 451 -23.56 -15.43 -1.06
CA ASP A 451 -23.12 -15.52 0.33
C ASP A 451 -21.98 -14.53 0.63
N LYS A 452 -22.13 -13.75 1.70
CA LYS A 452 -21.11 -12.81 2.20
C LYS A 452 -19.84 -13.53 2.65
N GLU A 453 -19.95 -14.82 2.99
CA GLU A 453 -18.83 -15.67 3.36
C GLU A 453 -17.89 -15.97 2.17
N ARG A 454 -18.37 -15.78 0.93
CA ARG A 454 -17.59 -15.89 -0.31
C ARG A 454 -17.29 -14.55 -0.97
N ILE A 455 -18.12 -13.53 -0.74
CA ILE A 455 -18.01 -12.23 -1.43
C ILE A 455 -17.49 -11.20 -0.44
N SER A 456 -16.22 -10.86 -0.57
CA SER A 456 -15.58 -9.81 0.22
C SER A 456 -15.31 -8.57 -0.63
N ILE A 457 -15.52 -7.41 -0.03
CA ILE A 457 -15.01 -6.14 -0.56
C ILE A 457 -13.81 -5.62 0.24
N SER A 458 -13.33 -6.37 1.25
CA SER A 458 -12.11 -6.01 1.97
C SER A 458 -10.93 -6.01 1.00
N SER A 459 -10.03 -5.05 1.17
CA SER A 459 -8.75 -5.04 0.46
C SER A 459 -7.90 -6.27 0.79
N ASP A 460 -8.15 -6.97 1.91
CA ASP A 460 -7.44 -8.20 2.29
C ASP A 460 -7.52 -9.28 1.19
N ALA A 461 -8.64 -9.36 0.48
CA ALA A 461 -8.79 -10.28 -0.64
C ALA A 461 -7.79 -10.00 -1.77
N CYS A 462 -7.36 -8.73 -1.91
CA CYS A 462 -6.33 -8.29 -2.85
C CYS A 462 -4.93 -8.42 -2.25
N GLY A 463 -4.81 -8.20 -0.93
CA GLY A 463 -3.57 -8.28 -0.15
C GLY A 463 -2.91 -9.66 -0.15
N ASN A 464 -3.65 -10.73 -0.47
CA ASN A 464 -3.08 -12.07 -0.68
C ASN A 464 -1.92 -12.10 -1.68
N CYS A 465 -2.00 -11.27 -2.72
CA CYS A 465 -0.98 -11.22 -3.77
C CYS A 465 -0.36 -9.83 -3.89
N HIS A 466 -1.16 -8.78 -3.69
CA HIS A 466 -0.69 -7.40 -3.71
C HIS A 466 -0.19 -6.93 -2.34
N GLY A 467 0.16 -7.85 -1.45
CA GLY A 467 0.68 -7.60 -0.11
C GLY A 467 2.07 -8.17 0.15
N GLU A 468 2.87 -8.41 -0.90
CA GLU A 468 4.26 -8.92 -0.82
C GLU A 468 5.28 -7.83 -1.20
N PRO A 469 5.55 -6.84 -0.33
CA PRO A 469 6.58 -5.83 -0.58
C PRO A 469 7.99 -6.45 -0.51
N PRO A 470 8.98 -5.87 -1.19
CA PRO A 470 8.89 -4.63 -1.96
C PRO A 470 8.38 -4.85 -3.39
N ARG A 471 8.11 -6.08 -3.83
CA ARG A 471 7.79 -6.36 -5.25
C ARG A 471 6.32 -6.12 -5.60
N HIS A 472 5.43 -6.30 -4.64
CA HIS A 472 3.99 -6.25 -4.84
C HIS A 472 3.24 -5.43 -3.79
N GLY A 473 3.90 -4.50 -3.08
CA GLY A 473 3.37 -3.82 -1.89
C GLY A 473 2.25 -2.78 -2.07
N ARG A 474 1.37 -2.90 -3.08
CA ARG A 474 0.26 -1.93 -3.29
C ARG A 474 -0.75 -1.96 -2.14
N PHE A 475 -0.97 -3.12 -1.53
CA PHE A 475 -1.84 -3.27 -0.35
C PHE A 475 -1.28 -2.46 0.81
N GLN A 476 0.01 -2.57 1.14
CA GLN A 476 0.62 -1.78 2.22
C GLN A 476 0.60 -0.28 1.92
N GLN A 477 0.84 0.12 0.67
CA GLN A 477 0.72 1.52 0.26
C GLN A 477 -0.70 2.07 0.50
N TRP A 478 -1.73 1.27 0.20
CA TRP A 478 -3.12 1.62 0.46
C TRP A 478 -3.46 1.59 1.96
N GLU A 479 -3.02 0.57 2.68
CA GLU A 479 -3.26 0.36 4.12
C GLU A 479 -2.75 1.56 4.94
N GLU A 480 -1.61 2.14 4.54
CA GLU A 480 -1.04 3.33 5.18
C GLU A 480 -1.62 4.66 4.68
N SER A 481 -2.49 4.64 3.67
CA SER A 481 -3.13 5.84 3.13
C SER A 481 -4.40 6.21 3.91
N GLY A 482 -4.88 7.45 3.73
CA GLY A 482 -6.18 7.87 4.29
C GLY A 482 -7.38 7.03 3.80
N HIS A 483 -7.25 6.35 2.65
CA HIS A 483 -8.30 5.45 2.14
C HIS A 483 -8.38 4.13 2.91
N GLY A 484 -7.32 3.71 3.60
CA GLY A 484 -7.30 2.54 4.49
C GLY A 484 -7.85 2.81 5.90
N ASN A 485 -8.30 4.04 6.20
CA ASN A 485 -8.67 4.43 7.56
C ASN A 485 -10.04 3.88 7.99
N PHE A 486 -10.04 2.78 8.76
CA PHE A 486 -11.24 2.17 9.33
C PHE A 486 -11.94 3.02 10.40
N GLU A 487 -11.20 3.79 11.21
CA GLU A 487 -11.79 4.64 12.26
C GLU A 487 -12.69 5.70 11.61
N LEU A 488 -12.19 6.37 10.58
CA LEU A 488 -12.97 7.35 9.82
C LEU A 488 -14.21 6.72 9.17
N ALA A 489 -14.09 5.52 8.61
CA ALA A 489 -15.25 4.83 8.02
C ALA A 489 -16.30 4.48 9.08
N ILE A 490 -15.87 4.08 10.28
CA ILE A 490 -16.77 3.80 11.40
C ILE A 490 -17.52 5.07 11.83
N ASP A 491 -16.82 6.19 11.95
CA ASP A 491 -17.38 7.44 12.47
C ASP A 491 -18.30 8.15 11.47
N GLU A 492 -17.98 8.05 10.18
CA GLU A 492 -18.70 8.77 9.13
C GLU A 492 -19.76 7.92 8.43
N ALA A 493 -19.58 6.61 8.31
CA ALA A 493 -20.45 5.81 7.44
C ALA A 493 -21.41 4.86 8.17
N THR A 494 -21.31 4.70 9.50
CA THR A 494 -22.13 3.71 10.22
C THR A 494 -23.44 4.27 10.74
N VAL A 495 -24.48 3.44 10.73
CA VAL A 495 -25.80 3.82 11.25
C VAL A 495 -25.81 3.98 12.78
N GLU A 496 -24.91 3.30 13.49
CA GLU A 496 -24.78 3.42 14.94
C GLU A 496 -24.26 4.81 15.34
N THR A 497 -23.45 5.43 14.49
CA THR A 497 -22.93 6.78 14.72
C THR A 497 -23.80 7.86 14.07
N ARG A 498 -24.35 7.61 12.86
CA ARG A 498 -25.01 8.63 12.04
C ARG A 498 -26.50 8.40 11.77
N ALA A 499 -27.07 7.29 12.23
CA ALA A 499 -28.44 6.89 11.91
C ALA A 499 -28.71 6.97 10.39
N ALA A 500 -29.79 7.63 9.96
CA ALA A 500 -30.13 7.76 8.55
C ALA A 500 -29.14 8.64 7.74
N THR A 501 -28.37 9.52 8.38
CA THR A 501 -27.40 10.38 7.68
C THR A 501 -26.13 9.62 7.25
N ALA A 502 -25.97 8.36 7.70
CA ALA A 502 -25.01 7.42 7.11
C ALA A 502 -25.19 7.27 5.60
N ALA A 503 -26.43 7.44 5.07
CA ALA A 503 -26.66 7.46 3.62
C ALA A 503 -25.94 8.63 2.90
N HIS A 504 -25.76 9.76 3.58
CA HIS A 504 -25.13 10.95 3.03
C HIS A 504 -23.60 10.85 3.04
N CYS A 505 -23.03 10.44 4.19
CA CYS A 505 -21.59 10.37 4.38
C CYS A 505 -21.00 9.07 3.80
N GLY A 506 -21.71 7.95 3.96
CA GLY A 506 -21.26 6.61 3.57
C GLY A 506 -20.99 6.45 2.07
N ARG A 507 -21.56 7.31 1.22
CA ARG A 507 -21.27 7.32 -0.23
C ARG A 507 -19.80 7.60 -0.56
N CYS A 508 -19.08 8.32 0.30
CA CYS A 508 -17.65 8.63 0.15
C CYS A 508 -16.77 8.05 1.27
N HIS A 509 -17.35 7.67 2.42
CA HIS A 509 -16.60 7.17 3.58
C HIS A 509 -16.77 5.67 3.85
N SER A 510 -17.40 4.93 2.93
CA SER A 510 -17.38 3.46 2.95
C SER A 510 -17.28 2.87 1.55
N GLY A 511 -16.61 1.72 1.42
CA GLY A 511 -16.56 0.97 0.18
C GLY A 511 -17.94 0.44 -0.23
N GLN A 512 -18.72 -0.09 0.72
CA GLN A 512 -20.09 -0.56 0.45
C GLN A 512 -20.99 0.57 -0.05
N GLY A 513 -20.96 1.72 0.64
CA GLY A 513 -21.77 2.88 0.30
C GLY A 513 -21.41 3.47 -1.05
N PHE A 514 -20.12 3.58 -1.37
CA PHE A 514 -19.66 4.04 -2.67
C PHE A 514 -20.11 3.10 -3.81
N LEU A 515 -19.96 1.78 -3.63
CA LEU A 515 -20.37 0.79 -4.62
C LEU A 515 -21.89 0.75 -4.85
N ALA A 516 -22.68 1.07 -3.82
CA ALA A 516 -24.13 1.22 -3.96
C ALA A 516 -24.48 2.53 -4.67
N TRP A 517 -23.88 3.65 -4.24
CA TRP A 517 -24.16 4.98 -4.74
C TRP A 517 -23.79 5.14 -6.22
N THR A 518 -22.63 4.64 -6.65
CA THR A 518 -22.16 4.75 -8.04
C THR A 518 -22.99 3.98 -9.07
N LYS A 519 -23.85 3.06 -8.61
CA LYS A 519 -24.81 2.35 -9.48
C LYS A 519 -26.10 3.15 -9.70
N GLN A 520 -26.28 4.26 -9.00
CA GLN A 520 -27.45 5.13 -9.14
C GLN A 520 -27.31 6.03 -10.37
N GLY A 521 -28.42 6.36 -11.02
CA GLY A 521 -28.42 7.28 -12.16
C GLY A 521 -28.21 8.75 -11.79
N ASP A 522 -28.38 9.12 -10.52
CA ASP A 522 -28.23 10.48 -10.01
C ASP A 522 -27.32 10.47 -8.77
N LEU A 523 -26.08 10.91 -8.96
CA LEU A 523 -25.07 10.99 -7.91
C LEU A 523 -25.19 12.25 -7.04
N THR A 524 -26.03 13.23 -7.40
CA THR A 524 -26.26 14.40 -6.53
C THR A 524 -26.99 13.99 -5.24
N LYS A 525 -27.75 12.90 -5.30
CA LYS A 525 -28.47 12.31 -4.17
C LYS A 525 -27.55 11.51 -3.26
N GLN A 526 -27.97 11.36 -2.02
CA GLN A 526 -27.39 10.39 -1.08
C GLN A 526 -27.75 8.95 -1.49
N ILE A 527 -27.28 7.95 -0.75
CA ILE A 527 -27.63 6.55 -1.01
C ILE A 527 -29.17 6.39 -0.97
N GLN A 528 -29.71 5.82 -2.04
CA GLN A 528 -31.15 5.58 -2.24
C GLN A 528 -31.48 4.11 -1.91
N GLY A 529 -32.59 3.91 -1.22
CA GLY A 529 -33.25 2.62 -1.02
C GLY A 529 -34.39 2.41 -2.03
N LYS A 530 -35.30 1.49 -1.72
CA LYS A 530 -36.40 1.10 -2.64
C LYS A 530 -37.41 2.22 -2.90
N SER A 531 -37.63 3.09 -1.93
CA SER A 531 -38.69 4.11 -1.95
C SER A 531 -38.18 5.54 -1.77
N GLY A 532 -36.92 5.80 -2.16
CA GLY A 532 -36.28 7.11 -2.00
C GLY A 532 -34.99 7.01 -1.19
N ASN A 533 -34.76 7.92 -0.25
CA ASN A 533 -33.59 7.89 0.62
C ASN A 533 -33.54 6.58 1.42
N ALA A 534 -32.36 5.95 1.49
CA ALA A 534 -32.18 4.68 2.17
C ALA A 534 -32.54 4.78 3.66
N THR A 535 -33.30 3.81 4.13
CA THR A 535 -33.65 3.66 5.55
C THR A 535 -32.47 3.10 6.36
N VAL A 536 -32.50 3.26 7.69
CA VAL A 536 -31.47 2.67 8.58
C VAL A 536 -31.34 1.17 8.36
N ASP A 537 -32.44 0.44 8.15
CA ASP A 537 -32.40 -1.00 7.95
C ASP A 537 -31.82 -1.40 6.59
N GLU A 538 -32.09 -0.63 5.53
CA GLU A 538 -31.44 -0.82 4.22
C GLU A 538 -29.93 -0.54 4.30
N LEU A 539 -29.51 0.48 5.06
CA LEU A 539 -28.09 0.80 5.28
C LEU A 539 -27.39 -0.30 6.10
N LYS A 540 -28.05 -0.85 7.13
CA LYS A 540 -27.56 -2.03 7.86
C LYS A 540 -27.40 -3.23 6.93
N ALA A 541 -28.40 -3.50 6.08
CA ALA A 541 -28.35 -4.59 5.11
C ALA A 541 -27.24 -4.40 4.07
N LEU A 542 -26.88 -3.14 3.75
CA LEU A 542 -25.73 -2.81 2.91
C LEU A 542 -24.38 -3.03 3.61
N GLY A 543 -24.36 -3.21 4.94
CA GLY A 543 -23.14 -3.38 5.72
C GLY A 543 -22.56 -2.08 6.26
N LEU A 544 -23.37 -1.02 6.40
CA LEU A 544 -22.97 0.23 7.04
C LEU A 544 -23.13 0.15 8.56
N THR A 545 -22.48 -0.85 9.15
CA THR A 545 -22.46 -1.10 10.59
C THR A 545 -21.04 -1.16 11.11
N ARG A 546 -20.83 -0.94 12.41
CA ARG A 546 -19.49 -1.03 13.02
C ARG A 546 -18.82 -2.38 12.79
N ASP A 547 -19.62 -3.43 12.63
CA ASP A 547 -19.16 -4.81 12.48
C ASP A 547 -18.81 -5.21 11.04
N THR A 548 -19.21 -4.42 10.04
CA THR A 548 -19.06 -4.82 8.64
C THR A 548 -18.52 -3.73 7.72
N VAL A 549 -18.62 -2.45 8.09
CA VAL A 549 -18.21 -1.32 7.25
C VAL A 549 -16.75 -1.43 6.84
N GLN A 550 -16.47 -1.23 5.56
CA GLN A 550 -15.11 -1.16 5.04
C GLN A 550 -14.81 0.28 4.66
N PRO A 551 -13.57 0.76 4.80
CA PRO A 551 -13.17 2.05 4.28
C PRO A 551 -13.14 1.97 2.73
N GLN A 552 -12.52 2.93 2.06
CA GLN A 552 -12.37 2.82 0.61
C GLN A 552 -11.36 1.74 0.28
N THR A 553 -11.79 0.64 -0.31
CA THR A 553 -10.95 -0.53 -0.57
C THR A 553 -10.45 -0.58 -2.01
N CYS A 554 -9.61 -1.56 -2.35
CA CYS A 554 -9.18 -1.78 -3.73
C CYS A 554 -10.37 -1.86 -4.70
N VAL A 555 -11.46 -2.52 -4.27
CA VAL A 555 -12.64 -2.72 -5.13
C VAL A 555 -13.55 -1.50 -5.23
N THR A 556 -13.35 -0.48 -4.39
CA THR A 556 -13.98 0.84 -4.60
C THR A 556 -13.54 1.40 -5.95
N CYS A 557 -12.23 1.39 -6.22
CA CYS A 557 -11.66 2.00 -7.41
C CYS A 557 -11.65 1.04 -8.61
N HIS A 558 -11.31 -0.22 -8.37
CA HIS A 558 -11.15 -1.24 -9.40
C HIS A 558 -12.30 -2.25 -9.38
N ASP A 559 -12.71 -2.73 -10.54
CA ASP A 559 -13.51 -3.95 -10.60
C ASP A 559 -12.57 -5.13 -10.93
N PRO A 560 -12.36 -6.09 -10.02
CA PRO A 560 -11.43 -7.19 -10.25
C PRO A 560 -11.87 -8.13 -11.40
N HIS A 561 -13.11 -7.99 -11.88
CA HIS A 561 -13.63 -8.73 -13.03
C HIS A 561 -13.51 -7.96 -14.35
N ASN A 562 -13.19 -6.66 -14.33
CA ASN A 562 -13.18 -5.87 -15.55
C ASN A 562 -11.93 -6.13 -16.40
N PRO A 563 -12.00 -5.88 -17.72
CA PRO A 563 -10.84 -5.99 -18.59
C PRO A 563 -9.71 -5.04 -18.18
N GLY A 564 -8.49 -5.49 -18.44
CA GLY A 564 -7.24 -4.79 -18.17
C GLY A 564 -6.07 -5.77 -18.31
N ASN A 565 -4.90 -5.36 -18.78
CA ASN A 565 -3.73 -6.20 -18.94
C ASN A 565 -2.91 -6.27 -17.65
N ILE A 566 -1.95 -7.18 -17.63
CA ILE A 566 -0.93 -7.28 -16.58
C ILE A 566 -0.19 -5.94 -16.36
N SER A 567 0.38 -5.77 -15.17
CA SER A 567 1.26 -4.63 -14.89
C SER A 567 2.49 -4.62 -15.82
N GLY A 568 2.63 -3.56 -16.59
CA GLY A 568 3.72 -3.29 -17.55
C GLY A 568 3.32 -2.08 -18.42
N ASP A 569 4.25 -1.45 -19.13
CA ASP A 569 3.91 -0.29 -19.99
C ASP A 569 3.36 -0.73 -21.35
N ALA A 570 2.20 -0.25 -21.81
CA ALA A 570 1.23 0.61 -21.11
C ALA A 570 0.22 -0.20 -20.29
N ASN A 571 0.08 0.14 -19.00
CA ASN A 571 -0.91 -0.46 -18.10
C ASN A 571 -2.30 0.12 -18.41
N ASN A 572 -3.23 -0.73 -18.83
CA ASN A 572 -4.59 -0.32 -19.20
C ASN A 572 -5.65 -0.73 -18.16
N ALA A 573 -5.25 -1.05 -16.92
CA ALA A 573 -6.16 -1.32 -15.81
C ALA A 573 -7.19 -0.19 -15.67
N THR A 574 -8.46 -0.60 -15.63
CA THR A 574 -9.61 0.29 -15.57
C THR A 574 -9.96 0.66 -14.14
N VAL A 575 -10.60 1.81 -13.98
CA VAL A 575 -11.27 2.21 -12.75
C VAL A 575 -12.76 2.45 -13.02
N ARG A 576 -13.59 2.45 -11.97
CA ARG A 576 -15.06 2.47 -12.12
C ARG A 576 -15.61 3.72 -12.81
N ILE A 577 -14.93 4.86 -12.69
CA ILE A 577 -15.34 6.15 -13.25
C ILE A 577 -14.14 6.76 -13.98
N MET A 578 -14.28 7.01 -15.29
CA MET A 578 -13.23 7.57 -16.15
C MET A 578 -13.84 8.51 -17.19
N GLY A 579 -13.05 9.47 -17.64
CA GLY A 579 -13.47 10.45 -18.65
C GLY A 579 -14.09 11.67 -17.97
N ASP A 580 -15.42 11.70 -17.91
CA ASP A 580 -16.19 12.75 -17.25
C ASP A 580 -16.77 12.24 -15.93
N THR A 581 -16.99 13.13 -14.97
CA THR A 581 -17.80 12.80 -13.79
C THR A 581 -19.29 12.75 -14.17
N ALA A 582 -20.13 12.17 -13.33
CA ALA A 582 -21.54 12.54 -13.31
C ALA A 582 -21.71 14.00 -12.82
N MET A 583 -22.94 14.49 -12.75
CA MET A 583 -23.20 15.72 -11.99
C MET A 583 -22.78 15.50 -10.54
N LEU A 584 -21.78 16.26 -10.08
CA LEU A 584 -21.28 16.14 -8.73
C LEU A 584 -22.28 16.75 -7.74
N PRO A 585 -22.29 16.30 -6.48
CA PRO A 585 -23.05 16.97 -5.42
C PRO A 585 -22.71 18.48 -5.31
N ALA A 586 -21.47 18.88 -5.63
CA ALA A 586 -21.06 20.28 -5.75
C ALA A 586 -21.75 21.09 -6.87
N GLY A 587 -22.61 20.47 -7.69
CA GLY A 587 -23.46 21.15 -8.67
C GLY A 587 -22.82 21.43 -10.04
N PHE A 588 -21.67 20.82 -10.33
CA PHE A 588 -21.05 20.88 -11.66
C PHE A 588 -20.56 19.51 -12.11
N GLN A 589 -20.25 19.39 -13.41
CA GLN A 589 -19.63 18.22 -14.01
C GLN A 589 -18.18 18.54 -14.37
N ALA A 590 -17.23 17.70 -13.97
CA ALA A 590 -15.85 17.80 -14.44
C ALA A 590 -15.71 16.96 -15.72
N LYS A 591 -15.29 17.62 -16.81
CA LYS A 591 -15.19 17.02 -18.14
C LYS A 591 -13.74 16.83 -18.56
N GLU A 592 -13.46 15.76 -19.30
CA GLU A 592 -12.14 15.43 -19.87
C GLU A 592 -11.06 15.27 -18.78
N VAL A 593 -11.39 14.62 -17.67
CA VAL A 593 -10.49 14.46 -16.51
C VAL A 593 -9.90 13.04 -16.38
N GLY A 594 -10.21 12.15 -17.33
CA GLY A 594 -9.65 10.80 -17.42
C GLY A 594 -9.93 9.99 -16.17
N LYS A 595 -8.94 9.24 -15.67
CA LYS A 595 -9.09 8.45 -14.42
C LYS A 595 -9.29 9.33 -13.16
N GLY A 596 -8.97 10.62 -13.20
CA GLY A 596 -9.26 11.54 -12.10
C GLY A 596 -10.75 11.80 -11.87
N ALA A 597 -11.63 11.42 -12.81
CA ALA A 597 -13.07 11.46 -12.61
C ALA A 597 -13.51 10.68 -11.34
N LEU A 598 -12.86 9.55 -11.06
CA LEU A 598 -13.10 8.78 -9.85
C LEU A 598 -12.78 9.58 -8.58
N CYS A 599 -11.65 10.29 -8.56
CA CYS A 599 -11.23 11.09 -7.42
C CYS A 599 -12.22 12.24 -7.16
N MET A 600 -12.57 12.99 -8.21
CA MET A 600 -13.47 14.15 -8.15
C MET A 600 -14.89 13.77 -7.72
N THR A 601 -15.30 12.52 -7.93
CA THR A 601 -16.60 12.00 -7.50
C THR A 601 -16.79 12.14 -5.99
N CYS A 602 -15.72 11.94 -5.20
CA CYS A 602 -15.76 12.11 -3.74
C CYS A 602 -15.17 13.45 -3.27
N HIS A 603 -14.11 13.92 -3.92
CA HIS A 603 -13.35 15.12 -3.57
C HIS A 603 -13.95 16.38 -4.20
N ASN A 604 -15.15 16.74 -3.77
CA ASN A 604 -15.81 18.01 -4.07
C ASN A 604 -16.54 18.59 -2.85
N THR A 605 -16.95 19.86 -2.92
CA THR A 605 -17.56 20.61 -1.79
C THR A 605 -18.99 20.18 -1.41
N ARG A 606 -19.64 19.35 -2.24
CA ARG A 606 -20.98 18.76 -2.08
C ARG A 606 -22.20 19.66 -1.96
N ASN A 607 -22.07 20.91 -1.55
CA ASN A 607 -23.21 21.75 -1.17
C ASN A 607 -23.90 22.46 -2.35
N GLY A 608 -23.82 21.91 -3.56
CA GLY A 608 -24.32 22.53 -4.78
C GLY A 608 -23.54 23.77 -5.19
N VAL A 609 -24.01 24.44 -6.25
CA VAL A 609 -23.33 25.59 -6.85
C VAL A 609 -23.26 26.77 -5.88
N ARG A 610 -22.13 27.47 -5.83
CA ARG A 610 -21.94 28.72 -5.07
C ARG A 610 -21.25 29.78 -5.91
N ASN A 611 -21.85 30.95 -6.05
CA ASN A 611 -21.28 32.11 -6.74
C ASN A 611 -22.10 33.37 -6.43
N ASP A 612 -21.73 34.53 -6.96
CA ASP A 612 -22.42 35.80 -6.67
C ASP A 612 -23.90 35.86 -7.11
N THR A 613 -24.38 34.90 -7.91
CA THR A 613 -25.80 34.72 -8.25
C THR A 613 -26.50 33.64 -7.41
N VAL A 614 -25.75 32.68 -6.85
CA VAL A 614 -26.25 31.58 -6.02
C VAL A 614 -25.68 31.73 -4.61
N MET A 615 -26.40 32.50 -3.80
CA MET A 615 -26.07 32.78 -2.41
C MET A 615 -26.30 31.57 -1.51
N SER A 616 -25.55 31.48 -0.41
CA SER A 616 -25.74 30.41 0.55
C SER A 616 -27.08 30.54 1.28
N THR A 617 -27.77 29.41 1.46
CA THR A 617 -29.03 29.33 2.21
C THR A 617 -28.83 28.85 3.65
N ALA A 618 -27.59 28.56 4.03
CA ALA A 618 -27.20 28.09 5.37
C ALA A 618 -25.75 28.51 5.67
N TYR A 619 -25.30 28.36 6.91
CA TYR A 619 -23.92 28.61 7.32
C TYR A 619 -22.98 27.43 7.03
N SER A 620 -23.37 26.48 6.19
CA SER A 620 -22.56 25.30 5.91
C SER A 620 -21.24 25.70 5.24
N ALA A 621 -20.14 25.14 5.74
CA ALA A 621 -18.85 25.26 5.08
C ALA A 621 -18.85 24.40 3.81
N PRO A 622 -18.06 24.73 2.77
CA PRO A 622 -17.74 23.75 1.74
C PRO A 622 -17.19 22.50 2.42
N HIS A 623 -17.62 21.31 2.00
CA HIS A 623 -17.04 20.09 2.55
C HIS A 623 -15.53 20.09 2.30
N THR A 624 -14.75 19.78 3.35
CA THR A 624 -13.29 19.87 3.34
C THR A 624 -12.63 19.23 2.13
N ALA A 625 -13.16 18.17 1.52
CA ALA A 625 -12.59 17.62 0.29
C ALA A 625 -12.86 18.49 -0.96
N ALA A 626 -12.35 19.72 -1.04
CA ALA A 626 -12.70 20.72 -2.07
C ALA A 626 -11.86 20.65 -3.37
N GLN A 627 -11.08 19.58 -3.57
CA GLN A 627 -10.06 19.53 -4.62
C GLN A 627 -10.61 19.68 -6.04
N ALA A 628 -11.75 19.06 -6.37
CA ALA A 628 -12.35 19.19 -7.69
C ALA A 628 -12.81 20.62 -7.96
N ASP A 629 -13.39 21.30 -6.96
CA ASP A 629 -13.88 22.67 -7.09
C ASP A 629 -12.73 23.63 -7.38
N VAL A 630 -11.61 23.53 -6.63
CA VAL A 630 -10.43 24.37 -6.87
C VAL A 630 -9.77 24.05 -8.19
N LEU A 631 -9.53 22.78 -8.51
CA LEU A 631 -8.90 22.36 -9.77
C LEU A 631 -9.73 22.79 -11.00
N MET A 632 -11.05 22.73 -10.91
CA MET A 632 -11.95 23.15 -11.98
C MET A 632 -12.30 24.65 -11.93
N GLY A 633 -11.86 25.38 -10.89
CA GLY A 633 -12.11 26.80 -10.69
C GLY A 633 -13.59 27.12 -10.57
N GLN A 634 -14.29 26.41 -9.69
CA GLN A 634 -15.73 26.49 -9.45
C GLN A 634 -16.03 26.91 -8.01
N ASN A 635 -17.30 27.22 -7.75
CA ASN A 635 -17.85 27.34 -6.40
C ASN A 635 -17.13 28.35 -5.48
N ALA A 636 -16.84 29.56 -5.99
CA ALA A 636 -16.31 30.67 -5.20
C ALA A 636 -17.10 31.97 -5.42
N TYR A 637 -17.05 32.85 -4.42
CA TYR A 637 -17.63 34.20 -4.48
C TYR A 637 -16.62 35.24 -4.93
N PHE A 638 -17.13 36.40 -5.38
CA PHE A 638 -16.35 37.60 -5.75
C PHE A 638 -15.42 37.45 -6.96
N VAL A 639 -15.55 36.37 -7.72
CA VAL A 639 -14.72 36.08 -8.90
C VAL A 639 -15.60 35.59 -10.05
N THR A 640 -15.12 35.76 -11.28
CA THR A 640 -15.79 35.17 -12.46
C THR A 640 -15.47 33.68 -12.55
N LEU A 641 -16.48 32.84 -12.76
CA LEU A 641 -16.37 31.39 -12.87
C LEU A 641 -16.86 30.88 -14.23
N PRO A 642 -16.33 29.76 -14.75
CA PRO A 642 -15.27 28.95 -14.17
C PRO A 642 -13.85 29.43 -14.53
N GLN A 643 -12.87 29.08 -13.70
CA GLN A 643 -11.44 29.33 -13.92
C GLN A 643 -10.64 28.02 -13.94
N ARG A 644 -10.93 27.12 -14.89
CA ARG A 644 -10.33 25.79 -14.96
C ARG A 644 -8.80 25.86 -14.97
N SER A 645 -8.16 25.10 -14.09
CA SER A 645 -6.70 25.02 -13.99
C SER A 645 -6.06 24.38 -15.22
N PRO A 646 -4.88 24.83 -15.66
CA PRO A 646 -4.07 24.10 -16.64
C PRO A 646 -3.71 22.67 -16.20
N HIS A 647 -3.57 22.41 -14.89
CA HIS A 647 -3.32 21.05 -14.38
C HIS A 647 -4.48 20.08 -14.66
N ALA A 648 -5.70 20.59 -14.85
CA ALA A 648 -6.86 19.80 -15.22
C ALA A 648 -6.84 19.30 -16.67
N ALA A 649 -5.85 19.72 -17.48
CA ALA A 649 -5.63 19.26 -18.85
C ALA A 649 -4.58 18.13 -18.93
N LEU A 650 -3.90 17.81 -17.82
CA LEU A 650 -3.01 16.66 -17.77
C LEU A 650 -3.80 15.36 -17.97
N LYS A 651 -3.22 14.42 -18.71
CA LYS A 651 -3.81 13.08 -18.88
C LYS A 651 -4.12 12.48 -17.51
N ASP A 652 -5.33 11.96 -17.33
CA ASP A 652 -5.79 11.37 -16.06
C ASP A 652 -5.72 12.28 -14.81
N THR A 653 -5.47 13.59 -15.00
CA THR A 653 -5.49 14.66 -13.99
C THR A 653 -4.85 14.27 -12.65
N CYS A 654 -5.64 13.98 -11.63
CA CYS A 654 -5.19 13.63 -10.28
C CYS A 654 -4.19 12.46 -10.28
N VAL A 655 -4.43 11.45 -11.11
CA VAL A 655 -3.63 10.22 -11.17
C VAL A 655 -2.20 10.49 -11.66
N THR A 656 -2.00 11.49 -12.51
CA THR A 656 -0.66 11.87 -12.97
C THR A 656 0.24 12.23 -11.79
N CYS A 657 -0.18 13.16 -10.92
CA CYS A 657 0.68 13.60 -9.83
C CYS A 657 0.67 12.64 -8.64
N HIS A 658 -0.49 12.12 -8.27
CA HIS A 658 -0.65 11.35 -7.03
C HIS A 658 -0.28 9.87 -7.15
N MET A 659 -0.20 9.33 -8.38
CA MET A 659 0.03 7.89 -8.59
C MET A 659 1.10 7.56 -9.62
N GLN A 660 1.25 8.33 -10.71
CA GLN A 660 2.16 7.99 -11.81
C GLN A 660 3.53 8.64 -11.69
N SER A 661 3.55 9.96 -11.54
CA SER A 661 4.79 10.74 -11.50
C SER A 661 5.40 10.80 -10.10
N THR A 662 4.60 10.65 -9.03
CA THR A 662 5.16 10.51 -7.68
C THR A 662 5.53 9.05 -7.46
N PRO A 663 6.82 8.74 -7.19
CA PRO A 663 7.23 7.37 -6.92
C PRO A 663 6.56 6.82 -5.65
N PRO A 664 6.22 5.54 -5.61
CA PRO A 664 5.74 4.89 -4.40
C PRO A 664 6.77 4.94 -3.26
N PRO A 665 6.32 4.76 -2.00
CA PRO A 665 7.19 4.61 -0.84
C PRO A 665 8.24 3.51 -1.06
N LYS A 666 9.51 3.82 -0.78
CA LYS A 666 10.66 2.92 -1.01
C LYS A 666 10.61 1.66 -0.15
N GLU A 667 9.95 1.73 1.00
CA GLU A 667 9.73 0.63 1.94
C GLU A 667 8.81 -0.46 1.36
N PHE A 668 7.91 -0.11 0.44
CA PHE A 668 6.94 -1.04 -0.14
C PHE A 668 7.09 -1.23 -1.65
N SER A 669 8.11 -0.61 -2.26
CA SER A 669 8.36 -0.69 -3.69
C SER A 669 9.83 -0.86 -4.03
N TYR A 670 10.12 -1.94 -4.76
CA TYR A 670 11.43 -2.25 -5.28
C TYR A 670 11.81 -1.22 -6.35
N ASN A 671 12.96 -0.55 -6.15
CA ASN A 671 13.43 0.56 -6.99
C ASN A 671 12.38 1.68 -7.19
N GLN A 672 11.40 1.79 -6.28
CA GLN A 672 10.28 2.73 -6.40
C GLN A 672 9.55 2.63 -7.75
N THR A 673 9.40 1.41 -8.26
CA THR A 673 8.71 1.12 -9.52
C THR A 673 7.22 0.92 -9.32
N GLY A 674 6.44 1.16 -10.39
CA GLY A 674 4.98 1.03 -10.41
C GLY A 674 4.24 2.26 -9.91
N THR A 675 2.91 2.17 -9.91
CA THR A 675 2.00 3.25 -9.50
C THR A 675 1.90 3.38 -7.98
N ASN A 676 2.00 4.60 -7.46
CA ASN A 676 1.88 4.95 -6.05
C ASN A 676 0.42 4.86 -5.55
N HIS A 677 0.14 3.88 -4.67
CA HIS A 677 -1.16 3.71 -3.99
C HIS A 677 -1.18 4.28 -2.56
N ALA A 678 -0.15 5.03 -2.17
CA ALA A 678 -0.23 5.91 -0.99
C ALA A 678 -0.94 7.23 -1.32
N PHE A 679 -1.19 7.50 -2.61
CA PHE A 679 -1.90 8.67 -3.15
C PHE A 679 -1.31 10.03 -2.76
N LYS A 680 -0.14 10.06 -2.14
CA LYS A 680 0.58 11.28 -1.80
C LYS A 680 1.32 11.80 -3.01
N ALA A 681 1.19 13.11 -3.30
CA ALA A 681 2.01 13.79 -4.28
C ALA A 681 3.31 14.30 -3.63
N SER A 682 4.43 14.20 -4.35
CA SER A 682 5.71 14.80 -3.95
C SER A 682 5.74 16.28 -4.31
N THR A 683 6.20 17.15 -3.41
CA THR A 683 6.37 18.59 -3.73
C THR A 683 7.50 18.85 -4.74
N GLY A 684 8.40 17.87 -4.95
CA GLY A 684 9.48 17.96 -5.95
C GLY A 684 9.05 17.60 -7.37
N ILE A 685 7.86 17.02 -7.55
CA ILE A 685 7.35 16.55 -8.85
C ILE A 685 7.16 17.68 -9.86
N CYS A 686 6.99 18.91 -9.37
CA CYS A 686 6.74 20.08 -10.19
C CYS A 686 7.87 20.31 -11.20
N GLY A 687 9.11 19.99 -10.82
CA GLY A 687 10.30 20.11 -11.65
C GLY A 687 10.32 19.21 -12.90
N ASP A 688 9.41 18.25 -13.01
CA ASP A 688 9.29 17.38 -14.19
C ASP A 688 8.65 18.10 -15.38
N CYS A 689 7.80 19.09 -15.11
CA CYS A 689 7.09 19.88 -16.13
C CYS A 689 7.41 21.39 -16.07
N HIS A 690 7.86 21.88 -14.91
CA HIS A 690 8.30 23.26 -14.71
C HIS A 690 9.83 23.35 -14.63
N THR A 691 10.37 24.51 -14.26
CA THR A 691 11.82 24.63 -14.06
C THR A 691 12.25 23.77 -12.87
N LYS A 692 13.46 23.18 -12.92
CA LYS A 692 14.01 22.38 -11.82
C LYS A 692 14.17 23.14 -10.49
N LEU A 693 14.07 24.47 -10.54
CA LEU A 693 14.12 25.36 -9.38
C LEU A 693 12.73 25.64 -8.79
N PHE A 694 11.66 25.19 -9.45
CA PHE A 694 10.30 25.42 -8.98
C PHE A 694 9.96 24.47 -7.84
N ASP A 695 9.92 25.02 -6.62
CA ASP A 695 9.51 24.32 -5.41
C ASP A 695 8.06 24.68 -5.06
N GLY A 696 7.18 23.68 -5.01
CA GLY A 696 5.78 23.85 -4.62
C GLY A 696 5.62 24.41 -3.21
N LYS A 697 6.58 24.19 -2.30
CA LYS A 697 6.47 24.63 -0.90
C LYS A 697 6.41 26.15 -0.76
N ALA A 698 7.24 26.88 -1.50
CA ALA A 698 7.24 28.34 -1.43
C ALA A 698 5.89 28.93 -1.88
N PHE A 699 5.24 28.27 -2.85
CA PHE A 699 3.90 28.65 -3.27
C PHE A 699 2.85 28.37 -2.19
N GLN A 700 2.88 27.17 -1.58
CA GLN A 700 1.97 26.80 -0.49
C GLN A 700 2.07 27.79 0.67
N SER A 701 3.28 28.13 1.12
CA SER A 701 3.49 29.12 2.19
C SER A 701 2.88 30.49 1.86
N GLY A 702 2.96 30.93 0.60
CA GLY A 702 2.33 32.20 0.20
C GLY A 702 0.79 32.17 0.23
N ILE A 703 0.18 31.01 0.02
CA ILE A 703 -1.27 30.83 0.15
C ILE A 703 -1.67 30.68 1.63
N GLU A 704 -0.89 29.94 2.43
CA GLU A 704 -1.06 29.83 3.89
C GLU A 704 -1.02 31.21 4.56
N ASP A 705 -0.04 32.06 4.21
CA ASP A 705 0.05 33.43 4.73
C ASP A 705 -1.20 34.26 4.39
N LYS A 706 -1.75 34.08 3.18
CA LYS A 706 -2.99 34.75 2.76
C LYS A 706 -4.21 34.21 3.50
N LEU A 707 -4.30 32.89 3.73
CA LEU A 707 -5.33 32.29 4.55
C LEU A 707 -5.25 32.84 5.98
N HIS A 708 -4.08 32.86 6.61
CA HIS A 708 -3.90 33.47 7.93
C HIS A 708 -4.34 34.94 7.96
N ALA A 709 -3.93 35.73 6.97
CA ALA A 709 -4.34 37.14 6.87
C ALA A 709 -5.86 37.29 6.70
N LEU A 710 -6.50 36.41 5.92
CA LEU A 710 -7.94 36.40 5.73
C LEU A 710 -8.67 35.98 7.01
N GLY A 711 -8.22 34.92 7.67
CA GLY A 711 -8.78 34.45 8.93
C GLY A 711 -8.71 35.49 10.04
N ALA A 712 -7.58 36.20 10.16
CA ALA A 712 -7.44 37.32 11.08
C ALA A 712 -8.43 38.46 10.76
N LYS A 713 -8.63 38.79 9.47
CA LYS A 713 -9.63 39.79 9.06
C LYS A 713 -11.06 39.33 9.31
N MET A 714 -11.37 38.05 9.10
CA MET A 714 -12.68 37.47 9.41
C MET A 714 -12.98 37.59 10.90
N GLY A 715 -12.03 37.22 11.76
CA GLY A 715 -12.15 37.37 13.22
C GLY A 715 -12.35 38.82 13.65
N ALA A 716 -11.56 39.75 13.10
CA ALA A 716 -11.70 41.18 13.38
C ALA A 716 -13.05 41.75 12.89
N TYR A 717 -13.53 41.30 11.73
CA TYR A 717 -14.82 41.70 11.17
C TYR A 717 -15.97 41.23 12.07
N LEU A 718 -15.95 39.96 12.49
CA LEU A 718 -16.93 39.39 13.41
C LEU A 718 -16.92 40.13 14.77
N LEU A 719 -15.73 40.38 15.33
CA LEU A 719 -15.58 41.15 16.56
C LEU A 719 -16.15 42.57 16.42
N GLY A 720 -15.99 43.19 15.25
CA GLY A 720 -16.55 44.51 14.92
C GLY A 720 -18.08 44.54 14.91
N LYS A 721 -18.74 43.44 14.56
CA LYS A 721 -20.21 43.30 14.58
C LYS A 721 -20.79 43.15 15.99
N MET A 722 -20.00 42.65 16.94
CA MET A 722 -20.46 42.43 18.32
C MET A 722 -20.67 43.76 19.07
N GLY A 723 -21.74 43.81 19.87
CA GLY A 723 -21.93 44.84 20.91
C GLY A 723 -21.01 44.64 22.10
N VAL A 724 -21.37 45.19 23.27
CA VAL A 724 -20.62 44.96 24.53
C VAL A 724 -20.65 43.48 24.92
N GLN A 725 -21.75 42.80 24.61
CA GLN A 725 -22.00 41.40 24.88
C GLN A 725 -22.45 40.68 23.60
N VAL A 726 -22.18 39.38 23.56
CA VAL A 726 -22.67 38.45 22.54
C VAL A 726 -23.04 37.14 23.20
N SER A 727 -24.08 36.47 22.72
CA SER A 727 -24.41 35.12 23.14
C SER A 727 -23.81 34.10 22.17
N ILE A 728 -23.16 33.08 22.71
CA ILE A 728 -22.54 31.98 21.95
C ILE A 728 -23.04 30.62 22.44
N GLN A 729 -22.89 29.60 21.61
CA GLN A 729 -23.05 28.18 22.00
C GLN A 729 -21.81 27.41 21.56
N ASP A 730 -21.22 26.69 22.50
CA ASP A 730 -19.98 25.93 22.31
C ASP A 730 -20.28 24.53 21.76
N TYR A 731 -19.49 24.11 20.77
CA TYR A 731 -19.51 22.79 20.15
C TYR A 731 -18.26 21.96 20.46
N THR A 732 -17.32 22.50 21.24
CA THR A 732 -16.05 21.81 21.53
C THR A 732 -16.31 20.44 22.15
N PRO A 733 -15.86 19.33 21.53
CA PRO A 733 -15.92 18.02 22.16
C PRO A 733 -15.17 18.04 23.50
N HIS A 734 -15.80 17.53 24.54
CA HIS A 734 -15.26 17.63 25.90
C HIS A 734 -15.38 16.32 26.67
N THR A 735 -14.62 16.21 27.75
CA THR A 735 -14.68 15.06 28.67
C THR A 735 -15.21 15.51 30.02
N PHE A 736 -16.22 14.82 30.52
CA PHE A 736 -16.77 15.01 31.87
C PHE A 736 -16.97 13.65 32.52
N ASN A 737 -16.50 13.45 33.76
CA ASN A 737 -16.54 12.17 34.46
C ASN A 737 -16.02 10.98 33.64
N ASN A 738 -14.87 11.14 32.96
CA ASN A 738 -14.24 10.14 32.08
C ASN A 738 -15.09 9.70 30.87
N LYS A 739 -16.15 10.43 30.54
CA LYS A 739 -16.95 10.23 29.34
C LYS A 739 -16.77 11.38 28.37
N SER A 740 -16.59 11.07 27.09
CA SER A 740 -16.53 12.05 26.02
C SER A 740 -17.94 12.44 25.58
N TYR A 741 -18.14 13.73 25.36
CA TYR A 741 -19.37 14.34 24.90
C TYR A 741 -19.06 15.20 23.67
N ASP A 742 -19.86 14.99 22.63
CA ASP A 742 -19.91 15.86 21.45
C ASP A 742 -21.33 16.44 21.37
N VAL A 743 -21.58 17.44 22.21
CA VAL A 743 -22.90 18.06 22.37
C VAL A 743 -22.76 19.57 22.47
N LYS A 744 -23.67 20.27 21.80
CA LYS A 744 -23.77 21.73 21.89
C LYS A 744 -24.15 22.20 23.30
N SER A 745 -23.55 23.30 23.76
CA SER A 745 -23.90 23.97 25.02
C SER A 745 -25.23 24.74 24.97
N ASP A 746 -25.79 25.03 26.16
CA ASP A 746 -26.76 26.12 26.31
C ASP A 746 -26.14 27.47 25.88
N PRO A 747 -26.96 28.45 25.43
CA PRO A 747 -26.48 29.80 25.18
C PRO A 747 -25.80 30.42 26.40
N VAL A 748 -24.61 30.96 26.22
CA VAL A 748 -23.87 31.71 27.23
C VAL A 748 -23.57 33.12 26.73
N VAL A 749 -23.73 34.12 27.59
CA VAL A 749 -23.39 35.51 27.27
C VAL A 749 -21.94 35.77 27.67
N ILE A 750 -21.14 36.27 26.74
CA ILE A 750 -19.75 36.68 26.98
C ILE A 750 -19.56 38.16 26.66
N ASN A 751 -18.64 38.80 27.39
CA ASN A 751 -18.26 40.19 27.13
C ASN A 751 -17.23 40.25 26.01
N LYS A 752 -17.39 41.20 25.10
CA LYS A 752 -16.46 41.46 23.99
C LYS A 752 -15.02 41.68 24.47
N ASP A 753 -14.84 42.39 25.58
CA ASP A 753 -13.52 42.66 26.15
C ASP A 753 -12.83 41.40 26.71
N ASN A 754 -13.58 40.32 26.96
CA ASN A 754 -13.02 39.04 27.38
C ASN A 754 -12.49 38.20 26.20
N ILE A 755 -12.77 38.58 24.95
CA ILE A 755 -12.29 37.83 23.79
C ILE A 755 -10.83 38.21 23.53
N ALA A 756 -9.95 37.21 23.53
CA ALA A 756 -8.53 37.34 23.23
C ALA A 756 -8.26 37.20 21.73
N ALA A 757 -8.88 36.21 21.08
CA ALA A 757 -8.75 35.95 19.65
C ALA A 757 -10.00 35.25 19.11
N ILE A 758 -10.22 35.39 17.81
CA ILE A 758 -11.27 34.71 17.04
C ILE A 758 -10.61 34.17 15.77
N GLU A 759 -10.57 32.85 15.61
CA GLU A 759 -9.90 32.15 14.51
C GLU A 759 -10.93 31.29 13.74
N PRO A 760 -10.97 31.28 12.41
CA PRO A 760 -11.91 30.43 11.67
C PRO A 760 -11.73 28.94 12.01
N THR A 761 -12.83 28.19 12.11
CA THR A 761 -12.84 26.73 12.24
C THR A 761 -14.14 26.16 11.65
N GLU A 762 -14.22 24.84 11.45
CA GLU A 762 -15.38 24.16 10.88
C GLU A 762 -16.05 23.19 11.88
N PRO A 763 -16.80 23.67 12.88
CA PRO A 763 -17.48 22.78 13.82
C PRO A 763 -18.69 22.11 13.15
N HIS A 764 -18.60 20.79 12.97
CA HIS A 764 -19.65 19.92 12.40
C HIS A 764 -20.12 20.34 11.00
N GLY A 765 -19.20 20.69 10.11
CA GLY A 765 -19.52 21.03 8.71
C GLY A 765 -20.13 22.42 8.52
N GLN A 766 -20.14 23.26 9.56
CA GLN A 766 -20.59 24.64 9.48
C GLN A 766 -19.40 25.58 9.55
N GLN A 767 -19.51 26.72 8.87
CA GLN A 767 -18.58 27.82 9.08
C GLN A 767 -18.68 28.26 10.55
N GLY A 768 -17.55 28.38 11.23
CA GLY A 768 -17.49 28.77 12.62
C GLY A 768 -16.18 29.43 12.99
N PHE A 769 -16.03 29.68 14.28
CA PHE A 769 -14.84 30.30 14.84
C PHE A 769 -14.48 29.69 16.19
N LEU A 770 -13.20 29.45 16.41
CA LEU A 770 -12.61 29.20 17.71
C LEU A 770 -12.46 30.55 18.43
N VAL A 771 -13.21 30.71 19.53
CA VAL A 771 -13.18 31.91 20.37
C VAL A 771 -12.28 31.64 21.56
N LYS A 772 -11.15 32.34 21.65
CA LYS A 772 -10.22 32.28 22.79
C LYS A 772 -10.54 33.38 23.79
N LEU A 773 -10.65 33.04 25.05
CA LEU A 773 -11.09 33.92 26.14
C LEU A 773 -9.92 34.28 27.07
N LYS A 774 -9.87 35.53 27.55
CA LYS A 774 -8.85 36.01 28.50
C LYS A 774 -9.08 35.46 29.90
N THR A 775 -10.33 35.35 30.31
CA THR A 775 -10.75 34.73 31.57
C THR A 775 -11.76 33.62 31.31
N PRO A 776 -11.75 32.54 32.12
CA PRO A 776 -12.65 31.42 31.92
C PRO A 776 -14.12 31.80 32.04
N VAL A 777 -14.95 31.19 31.19
CA VAL A 777 -16.42 31.32 31.21
C VAL A 777 -17.04 29.99 31.59
N THR A 778 -18.11 30.02 32.39
CA THR A 778 -18.86 28.80 32.74
C THR A 778 -19.93 28.54 31.68
N VAL A 779 -19.89 27.35 31.10
CA VAL A 779 -20.89 26.85 30.13
C VAL A 779 -21.62 25.65 30.69
N THR A 780 -22.86 25.46 30.24
CA THR A 780 -23.71 24.33 30.65
C THR A 780 -24.01 23.46 29.43
N TYR A 781 -23.85 22.16 29.59
CA TYR A 781 -24.16 21.15 28.57
C TYR A 781 -25.36 20.31 29.01
N LYS A 782 -26.20 19.92 28.05
CA LYS A 782 -27.41 19.11 28.29
C LYS A 782 -27.46 17.88 27.37
N PRO A 783 -26.60 16.89 27.59
CA PRO A 783 -26.67 15.62 26.85
C PRO A 783 -28.05 14.95 27.04
N THR A 784 -28.56 14.34 25.97
CA THR A 784 -29.89 13.70 26.00
C THR A 784 -29.90 12.51 26.94
N GLY A 785 -30.85 12.47 27.88
CA GLY A 785 -31.00 11.36 28.84
C GLY A 785 -30.04 11.40 30.03
N GLU A 786 -29.29 12.49 30.20
CA GLU A 786 -28.33 12.70 31.28
C GLU A 786 -28.57 14.03 31.99
N ASN A 787 -28.07 14.16 33.23
CA ASN A 787 -28.16 15.41 33.96
C ASN A 787 -27.25 16.48 33.32
N PRO A 788 -27.66 17.76 33.30
CA PRO A 788 -26.80 18.83 32.85
C PRO A 788 -25.51 18.91 33.67
N HIS A 789 -24.40 19.24 33.02
CA HIS A 789 -23.13 19.52 33.69
C HIS A 789 -22.55 20.85 33.24
N THR A 790 -21.75 21.47 34.11
CA THR A 790 -21.09 22.73 33.84
C THR A 790 -19.60 22.56 33.68
N MET A 791 -19.00 23.36 32.81
CA MET A 791 -17.56 23.41 32.60
C MET A 791 -17.06 24.85 32.56
N SER A 792 -15.86 25.06 33.08
CA SER A 792 -15.14 26.32 32.90
C SER A 792 -14.23 26.20 31.68
N ILE A 793 -14.47 27.02 30.66
CA ILE A 793 -13.77 26.97 29.38
C ILE A 793 -13.02 28.28 29.11
N THR A 794 -11.88 28.16 28.43
CA THR A 794 -11.09 29.29 27.91
C THR A 794 -11.10 29.35 26.39
N GLU A 795 -11.62 28.32 25.73
CA GLU A 795 -11.78 28.23 24.28
C GLU A 795 -13.15 27.63 23.98
N ALA A 796 -13.81 28.14 22.94
CA ALA A 796 -15.11 27.64 22.49
C ALA A 796 -15.13 27.59 20.96
N GLU A 797 -15.48 26.45 20.38
CA GLU A 797 -15.81 26.32 18.96
C GLU A 797 -17.28 26.72 18.75
N VAL A 798 -17.50 27.80 18.01
CA VAL A 798 -18.84 28.38 17.84
C VAL A 798 -19.18 28.43 16.35
N GLN A 799 -20.26 27.77 15.95
CA GLN A 799 -20.81 27.91 14.61
C GLN A 799 -21.24 29.37 14.34
N LEU A 800 -21.07 29.86 13.12
CA LEU A 800 -21.36 31.25 12.76
C LEU A 800 -22.81 31.65 13.06
N GLY A 801 -23.76 30.74 12.82
CA GLY A 801 -25.17 30.94 13.16
C GLY A 801 -25.49 30.95 14.66
N ASN A 802 -24.55 30.54 15.52
CA ASN A 802 -24.70 30.51 16.97
C ASN A 802 -24.02 31.68 17.69
N PHE A 803 -23.44 32.62 16.96
CA PHE A 803 -23.24 33.98 17.47
C PHE A 803 -24.57 34.72 17.38
N THR A 804 -25.16 35.05 18.52
CA THR A 804 -26.49 35.65 18.60
C THR A 804 -26.50 36.90 19.48
N THR A 805 -27.43 37.81 19.23
CA THR A 805 -27.58 39.03 20.04
C THR A 805 -28.30 38.77 21.36
N ASP A 806 -29.17 37.76 21.41
CA ASP A 806 -30.11 37.49 22.51
C ASP A 806 -30.26 35.98 22.83
N GLY A 807 -29.39 35.13 22.30
CA GLY A 807 -29.50 33.67 22.40
C GLY A 807 -30.32 33.02 21.27
N THR A 808 -30.95 33.81 20.40
CA THR A 808 -31.85 33.32 19.33
C THR A 808 -31.63 33.99 17.97
N THR A 809 -31.41 35.30 17.93
CA THR A 809 -31.26 36.09 16.71
C THR A 809 -29.80 36.08 16.27
N ALA A 810 -29.51 35.51 15.10
CA ALA A 810 -28.16 35.43 14.56
C ALA A 810 -27.55 36.83 14.36
N LEU A 811 -26.33 37.03 14.87
CA LEU A 811 -25.57 38.28 14.77
C LEU A 811 -25.17 38.59 13.32
N VAL A 812 -24.86 37.54 12.55
CA VAL A 812 -24.40 37.61 11.16
C VAL A 812 -25.49 37.03 10.27
N PRO A 813 -26.28 37.83 9.54
CA PRO A 813 -27.32 37.28 8.65
C PRO A 813 -26.69 36.51 7.48
N LEU A 814 -27.43 35.57 6.87
CA LEU A 814 -26.95 34.77 5.74
C LEU A 814 -26.52 35.61 4.51
N THR A 815 -27.04 36.82 4.38
CA THR A 815 -26.68 37.78 3.32
C THR A 815 -25.40 38.57 3.61
N ASP A 816 -24.83 38.43 4.80
CA ASP A 816 -23.62 39.15 5.19
C ASP A 816 -22.42 38.69 4.35
N VAL A 817 -21.50 39.62 4.08
CA VAL A 817 -20.28 39.36 3.32
C VAL A 817 -19.41 38.30 4.00
N LEU A 818 -19.44 38.20 5.33
CA LEU A 818 -18.65 37.23 6.09
C LEU A 818 -19.00 35.79 5.73
N VAL A 819 -20.26 35.48 5.39
CA VAL A 819 -20.69 34.12 5.01
C VAL A 819 -20.08 33.68 3.68
N ARG A 820 -19.97 34.61 2.73
CA ARG A 820 -19.33 34.36 1.42
C ARG A 820 -17.81 34.30 1.53
N VAL A 821 -17.23 35.16 2.36
CA VAL A 821 -15.79 35.17 2.62
C VAL A 821 -15.37 33.90 3.37
N GLY A 822 -16.14 33.46 4.36
CA GLY A 822 -15.90 32.20 5.06
C GLY A 822 -16.00 30.99 4.13
N TRP A 823 -16.99 30.96 3.24
CA TRP A 823 -17.05 29.94 2.19
C TRP A 823 -15.76 29.89 1.36
N ASN A 824 -15.28 31.02 0.86
CA ASN A 824 -14.04 31.09 0.09
C ASN A 824 -12.79 30.69 0.90
N PHE A 825 -12.74 31.01 2.20
CA PHE A 825 -11.66 30.60 3.10
C PHE A 825 -11.59 29.06 3.19
N PHE A 826 -12.70 28.43 3.59
CA PHE A 826 -12.78 26.97 3.74
C PHE A 826 -12.68 26.22 2.41
N LEU A 827 -13.03 26.84 1.28
CA LEU A 827 -12.84 26.27 -0.06
C LEU A 827 -11.34 26.08 -0.36
N VAL A 828 -10.54 27.12 -0.11
CA VAL A 828 -9.10 27.10 -0.41
C VAL A 828 -8.32 26.34 0.67
N GLU A 829 -8.76 26.41 1.93
CA GLU A 829 -8.20 25.61 3.02
C GLU A 829 -8.48 24.12 2.83
N GLY A 830 -9.73 23.74 2.55
CA GLY A 830 -10.13 22.34 2.36
C GLY A 830 -9.50 21.68 1.13
N ASP A 831 -9.13 22.45 0.12
CA ASP A 831 -8.34 21.93 -1.00
C ASP A 831 -7.05 21.21 -0.54
N ASP A 832 -6.46 21.62 0.60
CA ASP A 832 -5.29 21.03 1.28
C ASP A 832 -4.01 20.97 0.41
N SER A 833 -4.11 21.37 -0.87
CA SER A 833 -2.97 21.60 -1.75
C SER A 833 -2.37 22.99 -1.54
N PHE A 834 -3.06 23.85 -0.77
CA PHE A 834 -2.76 25.27 -0.59
C PHE A 834 -2.55 25.97 -1.94
N GLY A 835 -3.51 25.73 -2.85
CA GLY A 835 -3.59 26.35 -4.17
C GLY A 835 -2.74 25.71 -5.27
N ILE A 836 -1.99 24.64 -5.03
CA ILE A 836 -1.22 23.94 -6.08
C ILE A 836 -2.14 23.47 -7.22
N HIS A 837 -3.35 23.00 -6.89
CA HIS A 837 -4.31 22.55 -7.89
C HIS A 837 -4.68 23.68 -8.86
N ASN A 838 -4.82 24.91 -8.38
CA ASN A 838 -5.14 26.08 -9.21
C ASN A 838 -4.59 27.41 -8.63
N PRO A 839 -3.31 27.73 -8.90
CA PRO A 839 -2.61 28.84 -8.26
C PRO A 839 -3.25 30.21 -8.46
N ASP A 840 -3.69 30.49 -9.69
CA ASP A 840 -4.25 31.80 -10.03
C ASP A 840 -5.65 31.97 -9.45
N PHE A 841 -6.47 30.92 -9.50
CA PHE A 841 -7.79 30.91 -8.89
C PHE A 841 -7.71 31.10 -7.37
N ALA A 842 -6.88 30.32 -6.67
CA ALA A 842 -6.74 30.43 -5.22
C ALA A 842 -6.31 31.83 -4.78
N ARG A 843 -5.33 32.44 -5.47
CA ARG A 843 -4.92 33.83 -5.21
C ARG A 843 -6.05 34.82 -5.47
N ALA A 844 -6.73 34.72 -6.60
CA ALA A 844 -7.82 35.61 -6.97
C ALA A 844 -8.97 35.54 -5.95
N VAL A 845 -9.35 34.34 -5.52
CA VAL A 845 -10.39 34.10 -4.51
C VAL A 845 -10.01 34.72 -3.17
N LEU A 846 -8.79 34.49 -2.68
CA LEU A 846 -8.34 35.05 -1.40
C LEU A 846 -8.20 36.58 -1.45
N ASP A 847 -7.66 37.14 -2.54
CA ASP A 847 -7.52 38.59 -2.70
C ASP A 847 -8.89 39.28 -2.80
N ALA A 848 -9.83 38.69 -3.54
CA ALA A 848 -11.20 39.19 -3.62
C ALA A 848 -11.92 39.13 -2.27
N SER A 849 -11.77 38.04 -1.51
CA SER A 849 -12.30 37.92 -0.16
C SER A 849 -11.69 38.94 0.82
N LEU A 850 -10.38 39.16 0.78
CA LEU A 850 -9.70 40.18 1.58
C LEU A 850 -10.21 41.58 1.28
N ASN A 851 -10.48 41.87 0.00
CA ASN A 851 -11.04 43.14 -0.44
C ASN A 851 -12.49 43.32 0.00
N ALA A 852 -13.29 42.24 0.02
CA ALA A 852 -14.69 42.27 0.43
C ALA A 852 -14.90 42.57 1.93
N LEU A 853 -13.88 42.34 2.77
CA LEU A 853 -13.89 42.68 4.21
C LEU A 853 -13.32 44.06 4.53
N ARG A 854 -12.92 44.86 3.53
CA ARG A 854 -12.54 46.27 3.72
C ARG A 854 -13.79 47.12 3.85
#